data_AF-A0A7Y1BKJ0-F1
#
_entry.id   AF-A0A7Y1BKJ0-F1
#
_cell.length_a   1.000
_cell.length_b   1.000
_cell.length_c   1.000
_cell.angle_alpha   90.00
_cell.angle_beta   90.00
_cell.angle_gamma   90.00
#
_symmetry.space_group_name_H-M   'P 1'
#
loop_
_entity.id
_entity.type
_entity.pdbx_description
1 polymer ?
#
loop_
_entity_poly.entity_id
_entity_poly.type
_entity_poly.pdbx_seq_one_letter_code
_entity_poly.pdbx_strand_id
1 'polypeptide(L)'
;MPITTAPFAALLIANRGEIAIRIARAASELDIRSVAIYAEDDVASLHVRQADSAVALKGRGVPAYLDMDQLIAIAQAQGCDAVHPGYGFLAENAEFARRCEAVGLCFVGPSSEVLQLFGDKAAARALAERCTVPLVAGINRPISLEDAHGFLAEHGAVMLKALAGGGGRGMRPVFAASELDQAFARCQSESRAAFGNDALYIEQLVRSARHIEIQVLGDSTGAVSHLWERDCSLQRRQQKLVEIAPSPDLPAATRERMIAAALKLAGAAKYQGLGTFEFLLDAEQPERFYFMEANPRIQVEHTVTEQVTGIDLLHTQLKLAAGQSLEQLGLLQPPPLNGCAVQLRINLESMSSDGSTRPAAGTLTAYQPPSGPGLRVDGYGYAGYPVSPSYDSLLAKLIAHAPDYPSALRRAYRGLCEFRLEGVASNLHLLQNLLRLPQVASYQLTTRFVESQLSELLAAKPQAHPHHFFAGAQAASQDTQQIQDAPPGCVPLLTQSTGVVVSLEVAEGDAVAVGQSIAVLEAMKMEFVVTASHSGIVRQLAVQVGSALNEGQPLLFIEPAEVDAAARQSEQSLDLDHIRADLAEVLERHALLTDVRRPAAVAKRRKTGQRTVRENLADLLDEGSFSEYGALAIAAQRRRRSLAELIEQSPADGLVAGTGTVNAEAFGSQAARCMAIAYDYTVFAGTQGVMNHKKTDRMLSLAAQWRLPLVLFAEGGGGRPGDTDFVGVAGLDCHTFVGMAKLSGLVPLVGVVSGRCFAGNAALLGCCDVIIATDNATIGMAGPAMIEGGGLGSFKPEQVGPVSVQGPNGVIDVRVDDEAAAVQVAKQYLSYFQGALSEWDCADQRELRQLIPENRLRVYDIRQVIATLADRDSVLELRREFAPGLITAFIRIEGQPFGLLANNPAHLGGAIDAVAGDKAARFMQLCDAFDIPLLSLCDTPGFMVGPEAEKQATVRHVSRMFVAAASLTVPFFTVVLRKGYGLGAQAMAAGSFHSPLFTIAWPSAEFGAMGLEGAVRLGFAKELAAVEEPAARQQLFDKLVAKAYENGKGINMASFLEIDAVIDPVETRAWLLRGLNATPKPAKREGKKRSVDTW
;
A
#
# COMPACT_ATOMS: atom_id res chain seq x y z
N MET A 1 -2.22 53.68 -16.31
CA MET A 1 -1.46 52.42 -16.29
C MET A 1 -2.20 51.44 -17.18
N PRO A 2 -1.54 50.69 -18.08
CA PRO A 2 -2.23 49.72 -18.91
C PRO A 2 -2.89 48.68 -18.01
N ILE A 3 -4.18 48.43 -18.21
CA ILE A 3 -4.95 47.40 -17.52
C ILE A 3 -4.26 46.08 -17.84
N THR A 4 -3.52 45.54 -16.87
CA THR A 4 -2.90 44.23 -16.99
C THR A 4 -4.03 43.22 -16.93
N THR A 5 -4.19 42.42 -17.98
CA THR A 5 -5.14 41.31 -18.00
C THR A 5 -4.86 40.38 -16.82
N ALA A 6 -5.89 40.04 -16.04
CA ALA A 6 -5.77 39.10 -14.93
C ALA A 6 -5.09 37.80 -15.40
N PRO A 7 -4.15 37.22 -14.62
CA PRO A 7 -3.38 36.04 -15.03
C PRO A 7 -4.26 34.79 -15.21
N PHE A 8 -5.38 34.73 -14.48
CA PHE A 8 -6.43 33.71 -14.57
C PHE A 8 -7.78 34.38 -14.39
N ALA A 9 -8.87 33.83 -14.94
CA ALA A 9 -10.22 34.34 -14.68
C ALA A 9 -10.77 33.79 -13.36
N ALA A 10 -10.49 32.52 -13.04
CA ALA A 10 -10.87 31.93 -11.76
C ALA A 10 -9.86 30.89 -11.23
N LEU A 11 -9.73 30.83 -9.91
CA LEU A 11 -8.76 30.00 -9.19
C LEU A 11 -9.46 29.15 -8.12
N LEU A 12 -9.31 27.83 -8.18
CA LEU A 12 -9.67 26.95 -7.08
C LEU A 12 -8.57 26.96 -6.02
N ILE A 13 -8.92 27.23 -4.77
CA ILE A 13 -8.00 27.15 -3.64
C ILE A 13 -8.17 25.78 -3.00
N ALA A 14 -7.28 24.85 -3.34
CA ALA A 14 -7.30 23.47 -2.86
C ALA A 14 -6.67 23.33 -1.45
N ASN A 15 -7.11 24.17 -0.51
CA ASN A 15 -6.61 24.21 0.87
C ASN A 15 -7.62 24.88 1.82
N ARG A 16 -7.28 24.99 3.10
CA ARG A 16 -8.10 25.59 4.16
C ARG A 16 -7.30 26.50 5.10
N GLY A 17 -7.95 27.08 6.09
CA GLY A 17 -7.29 27.83 7.17
C GLY A 17 -6.62 29.12 6.69
N GLU A 18 -5.48 29.50 7.29
CA GLU A 18 -4.83 30.79 7.02
C GLU A 18 -4.34 30.91 5.57
N ILE A 19 -3.77 29.83 5.01
CA ILE A 19 -3.20 29.88 3.65
C ILE A 19 -4.27 30.05 2.59
N ALA A 20 -5.46 29.49 2.79
CA ALA A 20 -6.58 29.71 1.88
C ALA A 20 -7.00 31.18 1.86
N ILE A 21 -7.00 31.86 3.01
CA ILE A 21 -7.25 33.31 3.11
C ILE A 21 -6.14 34.10 2.41
N ARG A 22 -4.87 33.72 2.66
CA ARG A 22 -3.70 34.38 2.06
C ARG A 22 -3.72 34.30 0.53
N ILE A 23 -4.10 33.15 -0.03
CA ILE A 23 -4.26 32.95 -1.48
C ILE A 23 -5.45 33.73 -2.01
N ALA A 24 -6.62 33.69 -1.33
CA ALA A 24 -7.81 34.42 -1.74
C ALA A 24 -7.57 35.93 -1.83
N ARG A 25 -6.83 36.50 -0.86
CA ARG A 25 -6.43 37.92 -0.88
C ARG A 25 -5.54 38.26 -2.08
N ALA A 26 -4.50 37.45 -2.34
CA ALA A 26 -3.64 37.64 -3.52
C ALA A 26 -4.41 37.49 -4.84
N ALA A 27 -5.34 36.54 -4.92
CA ALA A 27 -6.19 36.37 -6.10
C ALA A 27 -7.07 37.62 -6.31
N SER A 28 -7.72 38.11 -5.25
CA SER A 28 -8.57 39.30 -5.31
C SER A 28 -7.80 40.56 -5.70
N GLU A 29 -6.57 40.76 -5.21
CA GLU A 29 -5.72 41.90 -5.58
C GLU A 29 -5.23 41.86 -7.04
N LEU A 30 -5.32 40.69 -7.69
CA LEU A 30 -5.02 40.48 -9.11
C LEU A 30 -6.28 40.33 -9.98
N ASP A 31 -7.46 40.69 -9.44
CA ASP A 31 -8.76 40.58 -10.12
C ASP A 31 -9.11 39.14 -10.57
N ILE A 32 -8.65 38.13 -9.85
CA ILE A 32 -8.93 36.70 -10.09
C ILE A 32 -10.07 36.25 -9.17
N ARG A 33 -11.12 35.64 -9.72
CA ARG A 33 -12.21 35.09 -8.90
C ARG A 33 -11.74 33.85 -8.14
N SER A 34 -11.84 33.88 -6.82
CA SER A 34 -11.41 32.82 -5.91
C SER A 34 -12.56 31.87 -5.53
N VAL A 35 -12.27 30.56 -5.57
CA VAL A 35 -13.19 29.50 -5.17
C VAL A 35 -12.55 28.72 -4.02
N ALA A 36 -13.07 28.90 -2.80
CA ALA A 36 -12.68 28.10 -1.64
C ALA A 36 -13.42 26.76 -1.60
N ILE A 37 -12.86 25.80 -0.86
CA ILE A 37 -13.48 24.51 -0.58
C ILE A 37 -13.48 24.23 0.91
N TYR A 38 -14.46 23.49 1.41
CA TYR A 38 -14.51 23.13 2.84
C TYR A 38 -15.13 21.77 3.10
N ALA A 39 -14.57 21.01 4.03
CA ALA A 39 -15.19 19.78 4.52
C ALA A 39 -16.43 20.07 5.39
N GLU A 40 -17.29 19.07 5.59
CA GLU A 40 -18.53 19.24 6.38
C GLU A 40 -18.26 19.77 7.81
N ASP A 41 -17.15 19.36 8.42
CA ASP A 41 -16.73 19.76 9.77
C ASP A 41 -15.85 21.02 9.79
N ASP A 42 -15.56 21.63 8.62
CA ASP A 42 -14.77 22.87 8.51
C ASP A 42 -15.59 24.09 8.05
N VAL A 43 -16.91 23.96 7.98
CA VAL A 43 -17.84 25.01 7.52
C VAL A 43 -17.72 26.33 8.30
N ALA A 44 -17.32 26.27 9.57
CA ALA A 44 -17.16 27.44 10.43
C ALA A 44 -15.80 28.16 10.24
N SER A 45 -14.88 27.60 9.47
CA SER A 45 -13.56 28.19 9.24
C SER A 45 -13.66 29.50 8.44
N LEU A 46 -12.88 30.50 8.84
CA LEU A 46 -13.01 31.85 8.30
C LEU A 46 -12.77 31.92 6.78
N HIS A 47 -11.91 31.04 6.24
CA HIS A 47 -11.58 31.03 4.81
C HIS A 47 -12.81 30.82 3.89
N VAL A 48 -13.83 30.12 4.38
CA VAL A 48 -15.11 29.91 3.66
C VAL A 48 -15.81 31.23 3.34
N ARG A 49 -15.53 32.29 4.12
CA ARG A 49 -16.11 33.63 3.96
C ARG A 49 -15.16 34.66 3.39
N GLN A 50 -13.93 34.27 3.04
CA GLN A 50 -12.89 35.19 2.55
C GLN A 50 -12.58 35.02 1.05
N ALA A 51 -13.14 33.99 0.41
CA ALA A 51 -13.12 33.82 -1.04
C ALA A 51 -14.45 34.30 -1.67
N ASP A 52 -14.45 34.54 -2.98
CA ASP A 52 -15.65 35.00 -3.72
C ASP A 52 -16.78 33.98 -3.72
N SER A 53 -16.42 32.70 -3.65
CA SER A 53 -17.35 31.58 -3.52
C SER A 53 -16.73 30.45 -2.72
N ALA A 54 -17.56 29.59 -2.13
CA ALA A 54 -17.10 28.44 -1.39
C ALA A 54 -17.97 27.22 -1.68
N VAL A 55 -17.33 26.07 -1.94
CA VAL A 55 -18.00 24.81 -2.29
C VAL A 55 -17.74 23.77 -1.20
N ALA A 56 -18.80 23.11 -0.74
CA ALA A 56 -18.68 22.02 0.22
C ALA A 56 -18.07 20.77 -0.43
N LEU A 57 -17.11 20.17 0.25
CA LEU A 57 -16.57 18.85 -0.05
C LEU A 57 -17.43 17.78 0.63
N LYS A 58 -17.55 16.62 -0.02
CA LYS A 58 -18.06 15.39 0.56
C LYS A 58 -17.00 14.83 1.50
N GLY A 59 -17.39 14.56 2.74
CA GLY A 59 -16.51 14.00 3.76
C GLY A 59 -16.13 15.00 4.85
N ARG A 60 -15.33 14.52 5.80
CA ARG A 60 -14.91 15.23 7.01
C ARG A 60 -13.41 15.11 7.22
N GLY A 61 -12.84 16.10 7.90
CA GLY A 61 -11.43 16.14 8.26
C GLY A 61 -10.48 16.23 7.07
N VAL A 62 -9.20 15.95 7.32
CA VAL A 62 -8.11 15.96 6.34
C VAL A 62 -8.40 15.16 5.06
N PRO A 63 -8.99 13.94 5.10
CA PRO A 63 -9.22 13.14 3.89
C PRO A 63 -10.07 13.83 2.81
N ALA A 64 -11.00 14.71 3.20
CA ALA A 64 -11.86 15.42 2.23
C ALA A 64 -11.04 16.33 1.30
N TYR A 65 -9.97 16.94 1.80
CA TYR A 65 -9.07 17.81 1.04
C TYR A 65 -8.01 17.03 0.22
N LEU A 66 -7.98 15.70 0.33
CA LEU A 66 -7.07 14.82 -0.43
C LEU A 66 -7.75 14.14 -1.62
N ASP A 67 -9.06 14.33 -1.80
CA ASP A 67 -9.85 13.73 -2.88
C ASP A 67 -9.65 14.47 -4.21
N MET A 68 -8.61 14.09 -4.94
CA MET A 68 -8.21 14.70 -6.21
C MET A 68 -9.34 14.79 -7.25
N ASP A 69 -10.13 13.72 -7.39
CA ASP A 69 -11.22 13.65 -8.38
C ASP A 69 -12.30 14.67 -8.06
N GLN A 70 -12.66 14.79 -6.78
CA GLN A 70 -13.61 15.78 -6.32
C GLN A 70 -13.10 17.21 -6.53
N LEU A 71 -11.83 17.50 -6.21
CA LEU A 71 -11.26 18.84 -6.40
C LEU A 71 -11.25 19.25 -7.88
N ILE A 72 -10.85 18.34 -8.77
CA ILE A 72 -10.85 18.60 -10.22
C ILE A 72 -12.28 18.82 -10.72
N ALA A 73 -13.23 17.99 -10.30
CA ALA A 73 -14.63 18.15 -10.68
C ALA A 73 -15.21 19.49 -10.22
N ILE A 74 -14.86 19.94 -9.02
CA ILE A 74 -15.27 21.26 -8.51
C ILE A 74 -14.62 22.38 -9.31
N ALA A 75 -13.32 22.31 -9.59
CA ALA A 75 -12.63 23.31 -10.43
C ALA A 75 -13.30 23.46 -11.80
N GLN A 76 -13.60 22.34 -12.47
CA GLN A 76 -14.28 22.36 -13.77
C GLN A 76 -15.70 22.90 -13.67
N ALA A 77 -16.49 22.44 -12.69
CA ALA A 77 -17.87 22.90 -12.50
C ALA A 77 -17.96 24.39 -12.15
N GLN A 78 -16.94 24.91 -11.48
CA GLN A 78 -16.82 26.33 -11.15
C GLN A 78 -16.12 27.13 -12.24
N GLY A 79 -15.67 26.52 -13.35
CA GLY A 79 -14.98 27.22 -14.43
C GLY A 79 -13.67 27.88 -13.97
N CYS A 80 -12.91 27.21 -13.11
CA CYS A 80 -11.56 27.64 -12.73
C CYS A 80 -10.57 27.32 -13.87
N ASP A 81 -9.61 28.22 -14.09
CA ASP A 81 -8.50 28.01 -15.03
C ASP A 81 -7.28 27.39 -14.34
N ALA A 82 -7.20 27.56 -13.02
CA ALA A 82 -6.07 27.14 -12.21
C ALA A 82 -6.49 26.59 -10.86
N VAL A 83 -5.61 25.79 -10.25
CA VAL A 83 -5.75 25.24 -8.89
C VAL A 83 -4.51 25.62 -8.08
N HIS A 84 -4.71 26.32 -6.97
CA HIS A 84 -3.66 26.63 -6.00
C HIS A 84 -3.73 25.70 -4.80
N PRO A 85 -2.75 24.79 -4.61
CA PRO A 85 -2.80 23.81 -3.53
C PRO A 85 -2.27 24.36 -2.20
N GLY A 86 -1.58 25.51 -2.19
CA GLY A 86 -1.02 26.09 -0.97
C GLY A 86 0.13 25.23 -0.42
N TYR A 87 0.05 24.84 0.84
CA TYR A 87 1.01 23.93 1.49
C TYR A 87 0.30 22.77 2.18
N GLY A 88 0.99 21.63 2.35
CA GLY A 88 0.35 20.40 2.83
C GLY A 88 -0.67 19.85 1.82
N PHE A 89 -1.50 18.91 2.26
CA PHE A 89 -2.48 18.22 1.41
C PHE A 89 -1.86 17.70 0.09
N LEU A 90 -2.29 18.26 -1.05
CA LEU A 90 -1.89 17.85 -2.39
C LEU A 90 -0.81 18.78 -3.01
N ALA A 91 -0.24 19.71 -2.24
CA ALA A 91 0.71 20.70 -2.74
C ALA A 91 2.03 20.12 -3.28
N GLU A 92 2.42 18.94 -2.81
CA GLU A 92 3.60 18.21 -3.29
C GLU A 92 3.24 16.97 -4.12
N ASN A 93 1.95 16.79 -4.45
CA ASN A 93 1.47 15.59 -5.10
C ASN A 93 1.60 15.68 -6.63
N ALA A 94 2.64 15.03 -7.17
CA ALA A 94 2.91 14.99 -8.61
C ALA A 94 1.75 14.42 -9.44
N GLU A 95 0.99 13.46 -8.89
CA GLU A 95 -0.16 12.89 -9.59
C GLU A 95 -1.31 13.89 -9.69
N PHE A 96 -1.59 14.64 -8.64
CA PHE A 96 -2.60 15.69 -8.68
C PHE A 96 -2.26 16.76 -9.74
N ALA A 97 -1.00 17.20 -9.80
CA ALA A 97 -0.54 18.13 -10.83
C ALA A 97 -0.75 17.58 -12.26
N ARG A 98 -0.35 16.32 -12.53
CA ARG A 98 -0.60 15.66 -13.83
C ARG A 98 -2.08 15.60 -14.19
N ARG A 99 -2.94 15.28 -13.21
CA ARG A 99 -4.38 15.17 -13.44
C ARG A 99 -5.02 16.54 -13.72
N CYS A 100 -4.56 17.61 -13.07
CA CYS A 100 -4.94 18.98 -13.40
C CYS A 100 -4.53 19.33 -14.84
N GLU A 101 -3.27 19.09 -15.22
CA GLU A 101 -2.74 19.35 -16.57
C GLU A 101 -3.53 18.59 -17.64
N ALA A 102 -3.85 17.32 -17.39
CA ALA A 102 -4.59 16.46 -18.32
C ALA A 102 -6.01 16.95 -18.65
N VAL A 103 -6.61 17.77 -17.77
CA VAL A 103 -7.94 18.36 -17.97
C VAL A 103 -7.90 19.85 -18.32
N GLY A 104 -6.71 20.40 -18.56
CA GLY A 104 -6.50 21.81 -18.92
C GLY A 104 -6.53 22.79 -17.75
N LEU A 105 -6.41 22.31 -16.50
CA LEU A 105 -6.27 23.16 -15.31
C LEU A 105 -4.78 23.44 -15.05
N CYS A 106 -4.42 24.71 -14.89
CA CYS A 106 -3.08 25.10 -14.49
C CYS A 106 -2.85 24.79 -13.00
N PHE A 107 -1.90 23.91 -12.70
CA PHE A 107 -1.45 23.69 -11.33
C PHE A 107 -0.52 24.82 -10.90
N VAL A 108 -0.88 25.58 -9.87
CA VAL A 108 -0.08 26.73 -9.38
C VAL A 108 1.06 26.23 -8.48
N GLY A 109 2.10 25.71 -9.11
CA GLY A 109 3.30 25.18 -8.46
C GLY A 109 4.32 24.70 -9.51
N PRO A 110 5.35 23.95 -9.10
CA PRO A 110 6.29 23.34 -10.03
C PRO A 110 5.61 22.27 -10.91
N SER A 111 6.25 21.92 -12.03
CA SER A 111 5.75 20.86 -12.92
C SER A 111 5.70 19.52 -12.21
N SER A 112 4.87 18.61 -12.72
CA SER A 112 4.73 17.27 -12.12
C SER A 112 6.05 16.48 -12.05
N GLU A 113 6.97 16.69 -12.99
CA GLU A 113 8.30 16.08 -12.98
C GLU A 113 9.18 16.65 -11.87
N VAL A 114 9.11 17.95 -11.62
CA VAL A 114 9.83 18.62 -10.54
C VAL A 114 9.28 18.18 -9.18
N LEU A 115 7.95 18.07 -9.07
CA LEU A 115 7.28 17.51 -7.88
C LEU A 115 7.71 16.07 -7.63
N GLN A 116 7.78 15.22 -8.67
CA GLN A 116 8.22 13.85 -8.53
C GLN A 116 9.70 13.75 -8.14
N LEU A 117 10.56 14.60 -8.72
CA LEU A 117 11.99 14.64 -8.41
C LEU A 117 12.27 15.02 -6.96
N PHE A 118 11.62 16.08 -6.46
CA PHE A 118 11.84 16.55 -5.09
C PHE A 118 10.96 15.85 -4.04
N GLY A 119 9.89 15.17 -4.47
CA GLY A 119 9.10 14.27 -3.63
C GLY A 119 9.78 12.92 -3.33
N ASP A 120 10.80 12.55 -4.10
CA ASP A 120 11.67 11.40 -3.85
C ASP A 120 13.01 11.85 -3.26
N LYS A 121 13.24 11.54 -1.99
CA LYS A 121 14.46 11.89 -1.27
C LYS A 121 15.73 11.34 -1.93
N ALA A 122 15.68 10.12 -2.46
CA ALA A 122 16.83 9.52 -3.13
C ALA A 122 17.13 10.23 -4.46
N ALA A 123 16.09 10.60 -5.21
CA ALA A 123 16.23 11.34 -6.46
C ALA A 123 16.78 12.77 -6.24
N ALA A 124 16.25 13.49 -5.25
CA ALA A 124 16.72 14.82 -4.85
C ALA A 124 18.18 14.79 -4.39
N ARG A 125 18.55 13.79 -3.58
CA ARG A 125 19.92 13.60 -3.12
C ARG A 125 20.87 13.22 -4.26
N ALA A 126 20.47 12.32 -5.15
CA ALA A 126 21.25 11.97 -6.34
C ALA A 126 21.46 13.19 -7.26
N LEU A 127 20.47 14.10 -7.36
CA LEU A 127 20.66 15.38 -8.05
C LEU A 127 21.73 16.23 -7.34
N ALA A 128 21.68 16.35 -6.01
CA ALA A 128 22.69 17.08 -5.25
C ALA A 128 24.10 16.52 -5.41
N GLU A 129 24.27 15.19 -5.42
CA GLU A 129 25.55 14.54 -5.72
C GLU A 129 26.05 14.90 -7.13
N ARG A 130 25.20 14.76 -8.16
CA ARG A 130 25.56 15.15 -9.55
C ARG A 130 25.91 16.63 -9.66
N CYS A 131 25.18 17.48 -8.95
CA CYS A 131 25.41 18.92 -8.88
C CYS A 131 26.55 19.30 -7.92
N THR A 132 27.27 18.34 -7.33
CA THR A 132 28.39 18.61 -6.42
C THR A 132 28.00 19.54 -5.26
N VAL A 133 26.74 19.47 -4.83
CA VAL A 133 26.23 20.21 -3.67
C VAL A 133 26.60 19.42 -2.41
N PRO A 134 27.11 20.07 -1.35
CA PRO A 134 27.49 19.39 -0.12
C PRO A 134 26.32 18.58 0.47
N LEU A 135 26.61 17.32 0.80
CA LEU A 135 25.66 16.40 1.43
C LEU A 135 26.29 15.79 2.68
N VAL A 136 25.45 15.48 3.66
CA VAL A 136 25.87 14.73 4.85
C VAL A 136 26.32 13.35 4.41
N ALA A 137 27.46 12.84 4.92
CA ALA A 137 27.89 11.47 4.63
C ALA A 137 26.78 10.47 5.00
N GLY A 138 26.55 9.44 4.19
CA GLY A 138 25.50 8.48 4.45
C GLY A 138 25.46 7.33 3.46
N ILE A 139 24.85 6.21 3.88
CA ILE A 139 24.62 5.03 3.05
C ILE A 139 23.16 5.06 2.62
N ASN A 140 22.89 5.54 1.40
CA ASN A 140 21.53 5.82 0.90
C ASN A 140 20.90 4.61 0.19
N ARG A 141 20.98 3.45 0.84
CA ARG A 141 20.35 2.18 0.45
C ARG A 141 19.87 1.50 1.73
N PRO A 142 18.99 0.48 1.64
CA PRO A 142 18.73 -0.38 2.79
C PRO A 142 20.05 -0.87 3.41
N ILE A 143 20.22 -0.62 4.71
CA ILE A 143 21.38 -1.05 5.48
C ILE A 143 21.02 -2.18 6.44
N SER A 144 21.98 -3.07 6.69
CA SER A 144 21.92 -4.02 7.80
C SER A 144 22.35 -3.36 9.11
N LEU A 145 22.14 -4.04 10.25
CA LEU A 145 22.66 -3.58 11.53
C LEU A 145 24.20 -3.55 11.54
N GLU A 146 24.84 -4.47 10.81
CA GLU A 146 26.30 -4.50 10.65
C GLU A 146 26.83 -3.28 9.87
N ASP A 147 26.19 -2.94 8.75
CA ASP A 147 26.48 -1.69 8.01
C ASP A 147 26.35 -0.46 8.95
N ALA A 148 25.33 -0.44 9.81
CA ALA A 148 25.10 0.64 10.76
C ALA A 148 26.20 0.75 11.82
N HIS A 149 26.69 -0.37 12.35
CA HIS A 149 27.81 -0.42 13.30
C HIS A 149 29.10 0.08 12.65
N GLY A 150 29.39 -0.37 11.42
CA GLY A 150 30.56 0.09 10.65
C GLY A 150 30.53 1.60 10.42
N PHE A 151 29.39 2.13 9.99
CA PHE A 151 29.23 3.57 9.73
C PHE A 151 29.31 4.41 11.03
N LEU A 152 28.77 3.90 12.14
CA LEU A 152 28.88 4.56 13.45
C LEU A 152 30.32 4.59 13.96
N ALA A 153 31.10 3.51 13.76
CA ALA A 153 32.51 3.47 14.14
C ALA A 153 33.36 4.49 13.36
N GLU A 154 33.03 4.73 12.08
CA GLU A 154 33.72 5.70 11.22
C GLU A 154 33.36 7.16 11.56
N HIS A 155 32.07 7.45 11.79
CA HIS A 155 31.56 8.83 11.88
C HIS A 155 31.17 9.29 13.29
N GLY A 156 31.15 8.38 14.28
CA GLY A 156 30.95 8.67 15.70
C GLY A 156 29.50 8.91 16.14
N ALA A 157 28.75 9.81 15.49
CA ALA A 157 27.32 9.99 15.75
C ALA A 157 26.53 9.97 14.45
N VAL A 158 25.39 9.30 14.46
CA VAL A 158 24.64 8.96 13.25
C VAL A 158 23.14 9.19 13.45
N MET A 159 22.43 9.39 12.36
CA MET A 159 20.98 9.48 12.30
C MET A 159 20.48 8.29 11.49
N LEU A 160 19.76 7.39 12.15
CA LEU A 160 18.99 6.36 11.46
C LEU A 160 17.72 6.98 10.91
N LYS A 161 17.36 6.66 9.67
CA LYS A 161 16.16 7.18 9.00
C LYS A 161 15.46 6.06 8.23
N ALA A 162 14.13 6.07 8.26
CA ALA A 162 13.29 5.21 7.43
C ALA A 162 13.47 5.57 5.94
N LEU A 163 13.73 4.58 5.09
CA LEU A 163 13.90 4.81 3.65
C LEU A 163 12.60 5.29 2.98
N ALA A 164 11.45 4.81 3.47
CA ALA A 164 10.12 5.18 2.97
C ALA A 164 9.48 6.36 3.74
N GLY A 165 10.20 7.01 4.66
CA GLY A 165 9.63 7.96 5.63
C GLY A 165 9.72 9.44 5.23
N GLY A 166 8.68 10.21 5.58
CA GLY A 166 8.61 11.69 5.49
C GLY A 166 8.09 12.31 6.79
N GLY A 167 8.34 13.61 7.01
CA GLY A 167 7.75 14.35 8.14
C GLY A 167 8.21 13.94 9.53
N GLY A 168 9.46 13.47 9.68
CA GLY A 168 10.08 13.29 10.99
C GLY A 168 9.87 11.95 11.70
N ARG A 169 8.99 11.10 11.16
CA ARG A 169 8.65 9.78 11.70
C ARG A 169 9.63 8.73 11.22
N GLY A 170 10.06 7.83 12.11
CA GLY A 170 11.09 6.84 11.80
C GLY A 170 12.48 7.44 11.60
N MET A 171 12.86 8.44 12.40
CA MET A 171 14.24 8.94 12.47
C MET A 171 14.73 8.92 13.91
N ARG A 172 15.95 8.44 14.16
CA ARG A 172 16.52 8.34 15.51
C ARG A 172 18.00 8.73 15.53
N PRO A 173 18.40 9.75 16.32
CA PRO A 173 19.81 10.03 16.55
C PRO A 173 20.40 8.94 17.44
N VAL A 174 21.62 8.50 17.12
CA VAL A 174 22.39 7.53 17.89
C VAL A 174 23.78 8.14 18.15
N PHE A 175 24.14 8.27 19.42
CA PHE A 175 25.37 8.94 19.84
C PHE A 175 26.47 7.98 20.27
N ALA A 176 26.12 6.75 20.64
CA ALA A 176 27.05 5.72 21.09
C ALA A 176 26.64 4.33 20.57
N ALA A 177 27.63 3.44 20.42
CA ALA A 177 27.41 2.08 19.90
C ALA A 177 26.43 1.25 20.74
N SER A 178 26.38 1.48 22.06
CA SER A 178 25.46 0.80 22.98
C SER A 178 23.98 1.12 22.71
N GLU A 179 23.68 2.22 22.02
CA GLU A 179 22.32 2.66 21.72
C GLU A 179 21.82 2.14 20.36
N LEU A 180 22.74 1.72 19.48
CA LEU A 180 22.46 1.49 18.07
C LEU A 180 21.45 0.37 17.84
N ASP A 181 21.64 -0.80 18.44
CA ASP A 181 20.78 -1.97 18.23
C ASP A 181 19.32 -1.66 18.62
N GLN A 182 19.13 -1.03 19.78
CA GLN A 182 17.81 -0.66 20.27
C GLN A 182 17.18 0.47 19.43
N ALA A 183 17.98 1.42 18.96
CA ALA A 183 17.52 2.49 18.07
C ALA A 183 17.14 1.94 16.69
N PHE A 184 17.91 1.00 16.15
CA PHE A 184 17.68 0.35 14.87
C PHE A 184 16.40 -0.49 14.89
N ALA A 185 16.23 -1.36 15.88
CA ALA A 185 15.02 -2.17 16.04
C ALA A 185 13.76 -1.29 16.22
N ARG A 186 13.85 -0.22 17.02
CA ARG A 186 12.73 0.73 17.20
C ARG A 186 12.42 1.50 15.92
N CYS A 187 13.44 1.95 15.20
CA CYS A 187 13.28 2.67 13.93
C CYS A 187 12.66 1.75 12.86
N GLN A 188 13.08 0.47 12.78
CA GLN A 188 12.43 -0.53 11.92
C GLN A 188 10.98 -0.77 12.30
N SER A 189 10.69 -0.98 13.58
CA SER A 189 9.32 -1.22 14.06
C SER A 189 8.41 -0.02 13.77
N GLU A 190 8.90 1.19 14.00
CA GLU A 190 8.17 2.43 13.73
C GLU A 190 7.96 2.65 12.23
N SER A 191 8.99 2.43 11.42
CA SER A 191 8.91 2.51 9.96
C SER A 191 7.95 1.47 9.38
N ARG A 192 7.97 0.23 9.91
CA ARG A 192 7.07 -0.85 9.52
C ARG A 192 5.61 -0.54 9.88
N ALA A 193 5.38 0.00 11.06
CA ALA A 193 4.03 0.39 11.51
C ALA A 193 3.49 1.61 10.74
N ALA A 194 4.35 2.58 10.43
CA ALA A 194 3.94 3.83 9.78
C ALA A 194 3.89 3.76 8.24
N PHE A 195 4.83 3.03 7.62
CA PHE A 195 5.05 3.04 6.17
C PHE A 195 5.01 1.63 5.53
N GLY A 196 4.83 0.58 6.32
CA GLY A 196 4.81 -0.80 5.81
C GLY A 196 6.16 -1.31 5.28
N ASN A 197 7.25 -0.56 5.52
CA ASN A 197 8.60 -0.85 5.07
C ASN A 197 9.56 -0.69 6.26
N ASP A 198 10.37 -1.71 6.56
CA ASP A 198 11.36 -1.70 7.64
C ASP A 198 12.77 -1.32 7.17
N ALA A 199 12.96 -1.01 5.88
CA ALA A 199 14.24 -0.57 5.35
C ALA A 199 14.64 0.78 5.97
N LEU A 200 15.82 0.79 6.55
CA LEU A 200 16.46 1.99 7.09
C LEU A 200 17.65 2.37 6.22
N TYR A 201 18.02 3.64 6.28
CA TYR A 201 19.29 4.18 5.81
C TYR A 201 19.94 4.99 6.94
N ILE A 202 21.23 5.29 6.81
CA ILE A 202 22.00 5.98 7.85
C ILE A 202 22.74 7.18 7.26
N GLU A 203 22.72 8.27 8.00
CA GLU A 203 23.51 9.48 7.70
C GLU A 203 24.31 9.89 8.93
N GLN A 204 25.40 10.61 8.72
CA GLN A 204 26.13 11.25 9.81
C GLN A 204 25.22 12.26 10.53
N LEU A 205 25.28 12.30 11.86
CA LEU A 205 24.51 13.28 12.63
C LEU A 205 25.28 14.59 12.74
N VAL A 206 24.74 15.66 12.16
CA VAL A 206 25.21 17.03 12.45
C VAL A 206 24.73 17.40 13.86
N ARG A 207 25.65 17.38 14.84
CA ARG A 207 25.31 17.50 16.27
C ARG A 207 24.74 18.86 16.63
N SER A 208 25.40 19.92 16.18
CA SER A 208 25.04 21.31 16.45
C SER A 208 24.57 21.97 15.14
N ALA A 209 23.38 21.60 14.67
CA ALA A 209 22.87 22.08 13.39
C ALA A 209 21.98 23.31 13.55
N ARG A 210 22.14 24.29 12.67
CA ARG A 210 21.16 25.33 12.35
C ARG A 210 20.44 24.97 11.05
N HIS A 211 19.14 25.23 11.00
CA HIS A 211 18.31 24.94 9.85
C HIS A 211 18.12 26.24 9.04
N ILE A 212 18.77 26.30 7.87
CA ILE A 212 18.75 27.46 6.98
C ILE A 212 18.07 27.10 5.67
N GLU A 213 17.29 28.03 5.14
CA GLU A 213 16.50 27.81 3.93
C GLU A 213 16.77 28.90 2.92
N ILE A 214 16.80 28.57 1.64
CA ILE A 214 16.86 29.55 0.55
C ILE A 214 15.52 29.58 -0.18
N GLN A 215 14.90 30.77 -0.27
CA GLN A 215 13.73 30.96 -1.13
C GLN A 215 14.18 30.95 -2.58
N VAL A 216 13.66 30.03 -3.38
CA VAL A 216 13.95 29.92 -4.82
C VAL A 216 12.72 30.27 -5.64
N LEU A 217 12.98 30.90 -6.78
CA LEU A 217 12.03 31.21 -7.84
C LEU A 217 12.54 30.59 -9.14
N GLY A 218 11.65 30.06 -9.97
CA GLY A 218 11.97 29.61 -11.32
C GLY A 218 10.85 29.92 -12.31
N ASP A 219 11.20 30.15 -13.57
CA ASP A 219 10.23 30.39 -14.64
C ASP A 219 10.30 29.35 -15.78
N SER A 220 9.35 29.45 -16.71
CA SER A 220 9.24 28.54 -17.86
C SER A 220 10.37 28.68 -18.88
N THR A 221 11.21 29.73 -18.80
CA THR A 221 12.40 29.91 -19.65
C THR A 221 13.60 29.11 -19.15
N GLY A 222 13.51 28.59 -17.91
CA GLY A 222 14.60 27.93 -17.21
C GLY A 222 15.48 28.88 -16.40
N ALA A 223 15.12 30.17 -16.31
CA ALA A 223 15.79 31.09 -15.41
C ALA A 223 15.40 30.79 -13.96
N VAL A 224 16.38 30.86 -13.06
CA VAL A 224 16.18 30.69 -11.62
C VAL A 224 16.79 31.85 -10.86
N SER A 225 16.14 32.22 -9.76
CA SER A 225 16.56 33.29 -8.86
C SER A 225 16.24 32.91 -7.41
N HIS A 226 16.60 33.78 -6.48
CA HIS A 226 16.36 33.57 -5.06
C HIS A 226 15.80 34.83 -4.41
N LEU A 227 15.27 34.68 -3.20
CA LEU A 227 14.84 35.79 -2.34
C LEU A 227 15.42 35.62 -0.93
N TRP A 228 16.75 35.50 -0.89
CA TRP A 228 17.55 35.36 0.34
C TRP A 228 17.21 34.13 1.19
N GLU A 229 17.83 34.09 2.37
CA GLU A 229 17.70 32.99 3.32
C GLU A 229 16.73 33.26 4.48
N ARG A 230 16.26 32.18 5.10
CA ARG A 230 15.58 32.14 6.39
C ARG A 230 16.32 31.23 7.35
N ASP A 231 16.23 31.50 8.65
CA ASP A 231 16.62 30.59 9.72
C ASP A 231 15.36 30.04 10.41
N CYS A 232 15.26 28.71 10.43
CA CYS A 232 14.15 27.95 11.00
C CYS A 232 14.62 27.01 12.14
N SER A 233 15.73 27.35 12.81
CA SER A 233 16.36 26.51 13.84
C SER A 233 15.54 26.41 15.13
N LEU A 234 14.68 27.39 15.43
CA LEU A 234 13.82 27.36 16.62
C LEU A 234 12.58 26.49 16.37
N GLN A 235 12.79 25.18 16.58
CA GLN A 235 11.81 24.13 16.38
C GLN A 235 11.66 23.24 17.62
N ARG A 236 10.48 22.63 17.80
CA ARG A 236 10.19 21.64 18.86
C ARG A 236 9.78 20.33 18.23
N ARG A 237 10.51 19.24 18.48
CA ARG A 237 10.24 17.92 17.87
C ARG A 237 10.02 18.03 16.36
N GLN A 238 10.88 18.82 15.70
CA GLN A 238 10.86 19.11 14.26
C GLN A 238 9.67 19.96 13.75
N GLN A 239 8.86 20.53 14.64
CA GLN A 239 7.87 21.56 14.30
C GLN A 239 8.48 22.94 14.45
N LYS A 240 8.55 23.72 13.37
CA LYS A 240 9.06 25.10 13.38
C LYS A 240 8.14 25.99 14.22
N LEU A 241 8.71 26.81 15.10
CA LEU A 241 7.96 27.72 15.99
C LEU A 241 8.28 29.20 15.71
N VAL A 242 9.54 29.49 15.41
CA VAL A 242 10.04 30.84 15.14
C VAL A 242 10.92 30.81 13.90
N GLU A 243 10.62 31.68 12.94
CA GLU A 243 11.38 31.82 11.70
C GLU A 243 11.92 33.25 11.56
N ILE A 244 13.14 33.38 11.04
CA ILE A 244 13.88 34.66 11.02
C ILE A 244 14.42 34.90 9.61
N ALA A 245 14.24 36.10 9.07
CA ALA A 245 14.84 36.52 7.80
C ALA A 245 15.43 37.93 7.91
N PRO A 246 16.61 38.22 7.33
CA PRO A 246 17.62 37.24 6.95
C PRO A 246 18.17 36.53 8.20
N SER A 247 19.05 35.54 8.04
CA SER A 247 19.71 34.90 9.19
C SER A 247 20.74 35.88 9.82
N PRO A 248 20.57 36.33 11.08
CA PRO A 248 21.40 37.36 11.73
C PRO A 248 22.92 37.18 11.60
N ASP A 249 23.46 36.04 12.03
CA ASP A 249 24.92 35.82 12.08
C ASP A 249 25.42 34.80 11.04
N LEU A 250 24.85 34.80 9.82
CA LEU A 250 25.36 33.96 8.73
C LEU A 250 26.51 34.66 7.98
N PRO A 251 27.73 34.08 7.95
CA PRO A 251 28.84 34.68 7.20
C PRO A 251 28.49 34.86 5.73
N ALA A 252 28.81 36.03 5.16
CA ALA A 252 28.45 36.37 3.78
C ALA A 252 28.94 35.34 2.75
N ALA A 253 30.19 34.87 2.89
CA ALA A 253 30.74 33.84 2.02
C ALA A 253 30.02 32.48 2.14
N THR A 254 29.50 32.14 3.33
CA THR A 254 28.67 30.93 3.48
C THR A 254 27.30 31.13 2.86
N ARG A 255 26.66 32.29 3.10
CA ARG A 255 25.38 32.66 2.48
C ARG A 255 25.44 32.54 0.95
N GLU A 256 26.45 33.15 0.32
CA GLU A 256 26.64 33.11 -1.13
C GLU A 256 26.81 31.68 -1.66
N ARG A 257 27.59 30.84 -0.96
CA ARG A 257 27.76 29.42 -1.35
C ARG A 257 26.47 28.61 -1.21
N MET A 258 25.67 28.86 -0.18
CA MET A 258 24.37 28.19 0.01
C MET A 258 23.36 28.61 -1.07
N ILE A 259 23.28 29.90 -1.37
CA ILE A 259 22.46 30.43 -2.46
C ILE A 259 22.90 29.83 -3.80
N ALA A 260 24.22 29.83 -4.09
CA ALA A 260 24.74 29.23 -5.31
C ALA A 260 24.41 27.74 -5.42
N ALA A 261 24.47 26.99 -4.30
CA ALA A 261 24.08 25.59 -4.26
C ALA A 261 22.59 25.39 -4.56
N ALA A 262 21.71 26.19 -3.95
CA ALA A 262 20.27 26.15 -4.21
C ALA A 262 19.94 26.47 -5.68
N LEU A 263 20.53 27.53 -6.24
CA LEU A 263 20.33 27.91 -7.64
C LEU A 263 20.90 26.87 -8.61
N LYS A 264 22.03 26.21 -8.28
CA LYS A 264 22.59 25.13 -9.10
C LYS A 264 21.65 23.93 -9.17
N LEU A 265 21.03 23.54 -8.04
CA LEU A 265 20.01 22.48 -8.01
C LEU A 265 18.77 22.87 -8.80
N ALA A 266 18.26 24.09 -8.55
CA ALA A 266 17.06 24.58 -9.22
C ALA A 266 17.24 24.66 -10.75
N GLY A 267 18.38 25.18 -11.21
CA GLY A 267 18.71 25.24 -12.64
C GLY A 267 18.84 23.86 -13.27
N ALA A 268 19.47 22.90 -12.58
CA ALA A 268 19.59 21.53 -13.06
C ALA A 268 18.24 20.80 -13.14
N ALA A 269 17.32 21.11 -12.22
CA ALA A 269 15.96 20.59 -12.21
C ALA A 269 15.01 21.33 -13.18
N LYS A 270 15.45 22.42 -13.82
CA LYS A 270 14.59 23.35 -14.59
C LYS A 270 13.38 23.79 -13.78
N TYR A 271 13.65 24.21 -12.54
CA TYR A 271 12.63 24.52 -11.55
C TYR A 271 11.67 25.62 -12.05
N GLN A 272 10.39 25.47 -11.76
CA GLN A 272 9.33 26.44 -12.11
C GLN A 272 8.48 26.76 -10.89
N GLY A 273 8.05 28.02 -10.75
CA GLY A 273 7.28 28.48 -9.61
C GLY A 273 8.13 28.78 -8.37
N LEU A 274 7.57 28.57 -7.19
CA LEU A 274 8.24 28.80 -5.91
C LEU A 274 8.75 27.50 -5.31
N GLY A 275 9.88 27.56 -4.62
CA GLY A 275 10.40 26.45 -3.83
C GLY A 275 11.28 26.92 -2.69
N THR A 276 11.44 26.06 -1.69
CA THR A 276 12.43 26.28 -0.63
C THR A 276 13.47 25.18 -0.66
N PHE A 277 14.74 25.55 -0.71
CA PHE A 277 15.86 24.61 -0.61
C PHE A 277 16.44 24.69 0.79
N GLU A 278 16.37 23.59 1.53
CA GLU A 278 16.69 23.51 2.95
C GLU A 278 18.09 22.93 3.18
N PHE A 279 18.82 23.50 4.14
CA PHE A 279 20.19 23.17 4.46
C PHE A 279 20.41 23.06 5.97
N LEU A 280 21.30 22.16 6.37
CA LEU A 280 21.85 22.10 7.72
C LEU A 280 23.21 22.79 7.73
N LEU A 281 23.32 23.87 8.49
CA LEU A 281 24.57 24.59 8.78
C LEU A 281 25.16 24.06 10.09
N ASP A 282 26.44 23.72 10.11
CA ASP A 282 27.14 23.38 11.35
C ASP A 282 27.40 24.67 12.16
N ALA A 283 26.80 24.78 13.35
CA ALA A 283 26.92 25.96 14.20
C ALA A 283 28.32 26.08 14.82
N GLU A 284 29.09 24.99 14.93
CA GLU A 284 30.47 25.00 15.42
C GLU A 284 31.47 25.32 14.31
N GLN A 285 31.11 24.98 13.06
CA GLN A 285 31.92 25.19 11.85
C GLN A 285 31.06 25.89 10.78
N PRO A 286 30.81 27.21 10.89
CA PRO A 286 29.85 27.94 10.08
C PRO A 286 30.24 28.07 8.60
N GLU A 287 31.37 27.52 8.18
CA GLU A 287 31.75 27.29 6.80
C GLU A 287 31.23 25.96 6.21
N ARG A 288 30.71 25.05 7.03
CA ARG A 288 30.20 23.74 6.62
C ARG A 288 28.68 23.73 6.64
N PHE A 289 28.09 23.41 5.49
CA PHE A 289 26.66 23.23 5.34
C PHE A 289 26.38 22.02 4.46
N TYR A 290 25.18 21.48 4.56
CA TYR A 290 24.75 20.30 3.83
C TYR A 290 23.31 20.47 3.34
N PHE A 291 23.04 20.12 2.09
CA PHE A 291 21.68 20.06 1.56
C PHE A 291 20.87 19.00 2.30
N MET A 292 19.67 19.37 2.72
CA MET A 292 18.75 18.51 3.45
C MET A 292 17.62 18.01 2.54
N GLU A 293 16.85 18.93 1.98
CA GLU A 293 15.74 18.64 1.07
C GLU A 293 15.33 19.91 0.31
N ALA A 294 14.45 19.76 -0.69
CA ALA A 294 13.77 20.89 -1.31
C ALA A 294 12.27 20.67 -1.23
N ASN A 295 11.54 21.72 -0.83
CA ASN A 295 10.10 21.71 -0.65
C ASN A 295 9.47 22.44 -1.84
N PRO A 296 8.84 21.71 -2.80
CA PRO A 296 8.44 22.30 -4.07
C PRO A 296 7.10 23.03 -4.02
N ARG A 297 6.94 23.95 -3.06
CA ARG A 297 5.70 24.68 -2.77
C ARG A 297 5.97 25.98 -2.01
N ILE A 298 4.93 26.81 -1.85
CA ILE A 298 4.94 27.89 -0.85
C ILE A 298 5.07 27.27 0.56
N GLN A 299 5.82 27.92 1.45
CA GLN A 299 5.95 27.51 2.86
C GLN A 299 5.17 28.45 3.79
N VAL A 300 4.89 28.00 5.02
CA VAL A 300 4.11 28.77 6.01
C VAL A 300 4.80 30.11 6.32
N GLU A 301 6.11 30.04 6.44
CA GLU A 301 7.10 31.06 6.77
C GLU A 301 7.55 31.92 5.58
N HIS A 302 6.90 31.82 4.42
CA HIS A 302 7.17 32.71 3.29
C HIS A 302 7.06 34.21 3.65
N THR A 303 6.23 34.53 4.65
CA THR A 303 5.91 35.89 5.10
C THR A 303 7.14 36.66 5.61
N VAL A 304 8.13 36.01 6.24
CA VAL A 304 9.36 36.72 6.68
C VAL A 304 10.20 37.17 5.48
N THR A 305 10.23 36.36 4.42
CA THR A 305 10.85 36.74 3.14
C THR A 305 10.12 37.91 2.50
N GLU A 306 8.77 37.89 2.49
CA GLU A 306 7.99 39.03 1.98
C GLU A 306 8.30 40.33 2.75
N GLN A 307 8.41 40.27 4.08
CA GLN A 307 8.69 41.46 4.89
C GLN A 307 10.07 42.07 4.64
N VAL A 308 11.10 41.25 4.39
CA VAL A 308 12.47 41.76 4.16
C VAL A 308 12.77 42.08 2.69
N THR A 309 11.95 41.61 1.75
CA THR A 309 12.16 41.86 0.32
C THR A 309 11.13 42.81 -0.28
N GLY A 310 9.96 42.96 0.35
CA GLY A 310 8.81 43.69 -0.21
C GLY A 310 8.11 42.95 -1.36
N ILE A 311 8.50 41.72 -1.67
CA ILE A 311 7.90 40.92 -2.74
C ILE A 311 6.72 40.12 -2.19
N ASP A 312 5.54 40.25 -2.81
CA ASP A 312 4.42 39.36 -2.57
C ASP A 312 4.66 38.04 -3.31
N LEU A 313 4.90 36.97 -2.56
CA LEU A 313 5.27 35.68 -3.13
C LEU A 313 4.09 35.00 -3.83
N LEU A 314 2.85 35.18 -3.35
CA LEU A 314 1.68 34.58 -3.97
C LEU A 314 1.34 35.28 -5.29
N HIS A 315 1.51 36.60 -5.38
CA HIS A 315 1.43 37.32 -6.66
C HIS A 315 2.49 36.83 -7.64
N THR A 316 3.74 36.70 -7.19
CA THR A 316 4.82 36.16 -8.03
C THR A 316 4.49 34.74 -8.49
N GLN A 317 4.00 33.87 -7.60
CA GLN A 317 3.62 32.49 -7.93
C GLN A 317 2.53 32.42 -9.00
N LEU A 318 1.47 33.23 -8.87
CA LEU A 318 0.38 33.28 -9.84
C LEU A 318 0.84 33.82 -11.21
N LYS A 319 1.69 34.85 -11.23
CA LYS A 319 2.23 35.41 -12.48
C LYS A 319 3.19 34.46 -13.19
N LEU A 320 4.04 33.76 -12.43
CA LEU A 320 4.92 32.71 -12.96
C LEU A 320 4.10 31.54 -13.54
N ALA A 321 3.06 31.09 -12.83
CA ALA A 321 2.17 30.03 -13.32
C ALA A 321 1.41 30.44 -14.60
N ALA A 322 1.06 31.73 -14.73
CA ALA A 322 0.50 32.30 -15.95
C ALA A 322 1.53 32.55 -17.08
N GLY A 323 2.79 32.17 -16.87
CA GLY A 323 3.84 32.18 -17.89
C GLY A 323 4.69 33.45 -17.97
N GLN A 324 4.60 34.39 -17.01
CA GLN A 324 5.53 35.51 -16.95
C GLN A 324 6.93 35.04 -16.57
N SER A 325 7.97 35.63 -17.17
CA SER A 325 9.37 35.33 -16.82
C SER A 325 9.85 36.14 -15.61
N LEU A 326 10.91 35.68 -14.96
CA LEU A 326 11.60 36.41 -13.89
C LEU A 326 12.13 37.76 -14.38
N GLU A 327 12.49 37.89 -15.66
CA GLU A 327 12.88 39.16 -16.26
C GLU A 327 11.71 40.15 -16.30
N GLN A 328 10.53 39.70 -16.76
CA GLN A 328 9.31 40.53 -16.80
C GLN A 328 8.86 40.96 -15.41
N LEU A 329 9.11 40.11 -14.40
CA LEU A 329 8.83 40.42 -13.00
C LEU A 329 9.92 41.27 -12.33
N GLY A 330 11.07 41.49 -12.98
CA GLY A 330 12.21 42.22 -12.39
C GLY A 330 12.90 41.44 -11.27
N LEU A 331 12.85 40.11 -11.30
CA LEU A 331 13.31 39.21 -10.23
C LEU A 331 14.49 38.30 -10.65
N LEU A 332 15.17 38.59 -11.77
CA LEU A 332 16.44 37.92 -12.11
C LEU A 332 17.53 38.14 -11.05
N GLN A 333 17.45 39.24 -10.32
CA GLN A 333 18.26 39.52 -9.14
C GLN A 333 17.33 39.78 -7.96
N PRO A 334 17.68 39.30 -6.75
CA PRO A 334 16.88 39.59 -5.57
C PRO A 334 16.87 41.11 -5.27
N PRO A 335 15.78 41.68 -4.76
CA PRO A 335 15.81 43.00 -4.16
C PRO A 335 16.72 42.99 -2.90
N PRO A 336 17.34 44.12 -2.52
CA PRO A 336 18.16 44.18 -1.33
C PRO A 336 17.33 43.90 -0.07
N LEU A 337 17.96 43.27 0.92
CA LEU A 337 17.35 43.04 2.24
C LEU A 337 17.00 44.37 2.91
N ASN A 338 15.77 44.47 3.38
CA ASN A 338 15.27 45.59 4.16
C ASN A 338 15.00 45.11 5.59
N GLY A 339 15.92 45.37 6.51
CA GLY A 339 15.78 45.02 7.93
C GLY A 339 15.75 43.52 8.22
N CYS A 340 15.08 43.15 9.31
CA CYS A 340 14.91 41.81 9.82
C CYS A 340 13.44 41.54 10.16
N ALA A 341 12.95 40.37 9.83
CA ALA A 341 11.63 39.87 10.20
C ALA A 341 11.75 38.62 11.08
N VAL A 342 10.86 38.52 12.07
CA VAL A 342 10.68 37.35 12.93
C VAL A 342 9.22 36.93 12.84
N GLN A 343 8.94 35.70 12.44
CA GLN A 343 7.62 35.09 12.51
C GLN A 343 7.51 34.19 13.73
N LEU A 344 6.33 34.18 14.34
CA LEU A 344 5.94 33.32 15.45
C LEU A 344 4.68 32.53 15.06
N ARG A 345 4.72 31.21 15.19
CA ARG A 345 3.57 30.33 14.95
C ARG A 345 2.68 30.22 16.19
N ILE A 346 1.50 30.81 16.14
CA ILE A 346 0.50 30.77 17.21
C ILE A 346 -0.37 29.54 17.02
N ASN A 347 -0.18 28.54 17.87
CA ASN A 347 -0.83 27.23 17.80
C ASN A 347 -1.84 27.07 18.95
N LEU A 348 -2.99 26.47 18.65
CA LEU A 348 -3.99 26.06 19.63
C LEU A 348 -3.69 24.65 20.13
N GLU A 349 -2.82 24.59 21.14
CA GLU A 349 -2.35 23.34 21.72
C GLU A 349 -2.13 23.49 23.23
N SER A 350 -2.33 22.38 23.94
CA SER A 350 -1.89 22.20 25.32
C SER A 350 -0.58 21.43 25.33
N MET A 351 0.32 21.75 26.27
CA MET A 351 1.65 21.16 26.37
C MET A 351 1.81 20.37 27.65
N SER A 352 2.26 19.12 27.51
CA SER A 352 2.63 18.28 28.65
C SER A 352 4.06 18.59 29.10
N SER A 353 4.42 18.18 30.32
CA SER A 353 5.75 18.40 30.91
C SER A 353 6.90 17.76 30.13
N ASP A 354 6.63 16.74 29.31
CA ASP A 354 7.60 16.07 28.44
C ASP A 354 7.77 16.77 27.07
N GLY A 355 7.01 17.83 26.81
CA GLY A 355 7.03 18.58 25.55
C GLY A 355 6.15 18.00 24.44
N SER A 356 5.38 16.95 24.73
CA SER A 356 4.32 16.51 23.83
C SER A 356 3.18 17.54 23.83
N THR A 357 2.55 17.74 22.67
CA THR A 357 1.40 18.63 22.56
C THR A 357 0.16 17.88 22.09
N ARG A 358 -0.99 18.39 22.55
CA ARG A 358 -2.30 17.92 22.14
C ARG A 358 -3.07 19.12 21.56
N PRO A 359 -3.65 19.00 20.36
CA PRO A 359 -4.52 20.04 19.82
C PRO A 359 -5.59 20.41 20.84
N ALA A 360 -5.73 21.70 21.12
CA ALA A 360 -6.74 22.21 22.03
C ALA A 360 -8.08 22.34 21.29
N ALA A 361 -9.19 22.04 21.98
CA ALA A 361 -10.54 22.18 21.47
C ALA A 361 -11.33 23.17 22.35
N GLY A 362 -12.36 23.78 21.77
CA GLY A 362 -13.22 24.75 22.47
C GLY A 362 -13.65 25.88 21.54
N THR A 363 -14.10 27.00 22.10
CA THR A 363 -14.52 28.17 21.34
C THR A 363 -13.67 29.37 21.72
N LEU A 364 -13.13 30.08 20.73
CA LEU A 364 -12.39 31.32 21.00
C LEU A 364 -13.34 32.39 21.54
N THR A 365 -13.26 32.71 22.83
CA THR A 365 -14.10 33.75 23.44
C THR A 365 -13.56 35.16 23.14
N ALA A 366 -12.25 35.29 22.94
CA ALA A 366 -11.61 36.49 22.42
C ALA A 366 -10.53 36.12 21.40
N TYR A 367 -10.48 36.88 20.30
CA TYR A 367 -9.41 36.86 19.31
C TYR A 367 -9.14 38.29 18.88
N GLN A 368 -8.10 38.91 19.44
CA GLN A 368 -7.66 40.27 19.12
C GLN A 368 -6.16 40.21 18.78
N PRO A 369 -5.81 40.00 17.51
CA PRO A 369 -4.42 39.98 17.09
C PRO A 369 -3.80 41.38 17.23
N PRO A 370 -2.49 41.48 17.49
CA PRO A 370 -1.80 42.76 17.58
C PRO A 370 -1.76 43.44 16.20
N SER A 371 -1.63 44.76 16.19
CA SER A 371 -1.60 45.58 14.98
C SER A 371 -0.66 46.77 15.15
N GLY A 372 -0.33 47.44 14.04
CA GLY A 372 0.52 48.63 14.04
C GLY A 372 1.78 48.49 13.19
N PRO A 373 2.60 49.55 13.10
CA PRO A 373 3.75 49.57 12.20
C PRO A 373 4.75 48.44 12.47
N GLY A 374 5.09 47.68 11.44
CA GLY A 374 6.02 46.56 11.51
C GLY A 374 5.45 45.30 12.16
N LEU A 375 4.14 45.22 12.39
CA LEU A 375 3.44 43.99 12.79
C LEU A 375 2.46 43.57 11.69
N ARG A 376 2.52 42.29 11.31
CA ARG A 376 1.59 41.63 10.40
C ARG A 376 1.07 40.36 11.07
N VAL A 377 -0.22 40.07 10.89
CA VAL A 377 -0.82 38.82 11.36
C VAL A 377 -1.59 38.14 10.24
N ASP A 378 -1.18 36.91 9.92
CA ASP A 378 -1.84 36.04 8.96
C ASP A 378 -2.50 34.91 9.76
N GLY A 379 -3.83 34.87 9.83
CA GLY A 379 -4.56 33.88 10.62
C GLY A 379 -6.04 33.82 10.26
N TYR A 380 -6.75 32.83 10.80
CA TYR A 380 -8.17 32.59 10.50
C TYR A 380 -9.08 32.57 11.74
N GLY A 381 -8.53 32.92 12.92
CA GLY A 381 -9.31 33.02 14.15
C GLY A 381 -10.28 34.21 14.16
N TYR A 382 -11.37 34.07 14.91
CA TYR A 382 -12.31 35.13 15.24
C TYR A 382 -13.04 34.79 16.54
N ALA A 383 -13.58 35.78 17.25
CA ALA A 383 -14.37 35.53 18.45
C ALA A 383 -15.65 34.76 18.11
N GLY A 384 -15.90 33.64 18.80
CA GLY A 384 -16.95 32.69 18.52
C GLY A 384 -16.54 31.51 17.63
N TYR A 385 -15.29 31.44 17.15
CA TYR A 385 -14.83 30.33 16.30
C TYR A 385 -14.75 29.01 17.09
N PRO A 386 -15.49 27.95 16.69
CA PRO A 386 -15.37 26.62 17.30
C PRO A 386 -14.15 25.89 16.72
N VAL A 387 -13.16 25.67 17.57
CA VAL A 387 -11.88 25.04 17.19
C VAL A 387 -12.06 23.53 17.11
N SER A 388 -11.76 22.97 15.94
CA SER A 388 -11.78 21.53 15.69
C SER A 388 -10.38 20.94 15.88
N PRO A 389 -10.22 19.85 16.67
CA PRO A 389 -8.95 19.15 16.81
C PRO A 389 -8.62 18.26 15.60
N SER A 390 -9.50 18.18 14.58
CA SER A 390 -9.31 17.36 13.37
C SER A 390 -8.27 17.92 12.39
N TYR A 391 -7.79 19.15 12.60
CA TYR A 391 -6.88 19.87 11.69
C TYR A 391 -5.60 20.32 12.42
N ASP A 392 -4.63 20.82 11.66
CA ASP A 392 -3.39 21.38 12.22
C ASP A 392 -3.69 22.51 13.22
N SER A 393 -2.92 22.55 14.31
CA SER A 393 -3.13 23.47 15.43
C SER A 393 -2.78 24.93 15.13
N LEU A 394 -2.07 25.23 14.03
CA LEU A 394 -1.73 26.60 13.66
C LEU A 394 -3.01 27.43 13.48
N LEU A 395 -3.12 28.53 14.21
CA LEU A 395 -4.24 29.48 14.14
C LEU A 395 -3.84 30.76 13.43
N ALA A 396 -2.66 31.27 13.76
CA ALA A 396 -2.17 32.54 13.27
C ALA A 396 -0.63 32.56 13.23
N LYS A 397 -0.10 33.44 12.40
CA LYS A 397 1.33 33.75 12.28
C LYS A 397 1.48 35.21 12.65
N LEU A 398 2.26 35.50 13.69
CA LEU A 398 2.61 36.87 14.07
C LEU A 398 3.98 37.19 13.49
N ILE A 399 4.04 38.18 12.59
CA ILE A 399 5.27 38.60 11.93
C ILE A 399 5.65 39.99 12.40
N ALA A 400 6.84 40.14 12.96
CA ALA A 400 7.41 41.39 13.39
C ALA A 400 8.62 41.74 12.51
N HIS A 401 8.52 42.84 11.78
CA HIS A 401 9.61 43.40 10.98
C HIS A 401 10.23 44.59 11.70
N ALA A 402 11.54 44.76 11.69
CA ALA A 402 12.27 45.90 12.26
C ALA A 402 13.63 46.11 11.57
N PRO A 403 14.38 47.20 11.84
CA PRO A 403 15.68 47.44 11.21
C PRO A 403 16.76 46.39 11.52
N ASP A 404 16.68 45.72 12.68
CA ASP A 404 17.66 44.74 13.15
C ASP A 404 16.99 43.62 13.97
N TYR A 405 17.71 42.50 14.15
CA TYR A 405 17.20 41.32 14.86
C TYR A 405 16.78 41.59 16.31
N PRO A 406 17.60 42.25 17.17
CA PRO A 406 17.17 42.61 18.52
C PRO A 406 15.89 43.46 18.57
N SER A 407 15.74 44.40 17.64
CA SER A 407 14.54 45.23 17.51
C SER A 407 13.32 44.43 17.05
N ALA A 408 13.51 43.49 16.12
CA ALA A 408 12.46 42.59 15.65
C ALA A 408 11.99 41.67 16.78
N LEU A 409 12.90 41.09 17.57
CA LEU A 409 12.57 40.30 18.76
C LEU A 409 11.78 41.09 19.81
N ARG A 410 12.22 42.31 20.14
CA ARG A 410 11.48 43.18 21.09
C ARG A 410 10.07 43.48 20.59
N ARG A 411 9.93 43.74 19.30
CA ARG A 411 8.64 44.01 18.66
C ARG A 411 7.76 42.75 18.64
N ALA A 412 8.32 41.59 18.34
CA ALA A 412 7.64 40.29 18.38
C ALA A 412 7.13 39.97 19.79
N TYR A 413 7.98 40.13 20.81
CA TYR A 413 7.59 39.93 22.22
C TYR A 413 6.48 40.89 22.65
N ARG A 414 6.57 42.18 22.29
CA ARG A 414 5.50 43.14 22.54
C ARG A 414 4.19 42.73 21.84
N GLY A 415 4.27 42.30 20.59
CA GLY A 415 3.12 41.81 19.83
C GLY A 415 2.45 40.60 20.50
N LEU A 416 3.23 39.67 21.06
CA LEU A 416 2.70 38.56 21.87
C LEU A 416 1.99 39.03 23.15
N CYS A 417 2.44 40.12 23.75
CA CYS A 417 1.81 40.72 24.95
C CYS A 417 0.53 41.50 24.62
N GLU A 418 0.38 41.94 23.37
CA GLU A 418 -0.82 42.60 22.82
C GLU A 418 -1.84 41.60 22.26
N PHE A 419 -1.42 40.37 21.93
CA PHE A 419 -2.29 39.34 21.37
C PHE A 419 -3.23 38.78 22.44
N ARG A 420 -4.51 39.18 22.40
CA ARG A 420 -5.55 38.62 23.26
C ARG A 420 -6.18 37.39 22.59
N LEU A 421 -5.95 36.22 23.16
CA LEU A 421 -6.49 34.94 22.73
C LEU A 421 -7.04 34.20 23.94
N GLU A 422 -8.37 34.04 24.01
CA GLU A 422 -9.08 33.45 25.16
C GLU A 422 -10.04 32.35 24.72
N GLY A 423 -10.37 31.43 25.63
CA GLY A 423 -11.36 30.37 25.43
C GLY A 423 -10.79 29.02 24.96
N VAL A 424 -9.56 28.99 24.44
CA VAL A 424 -8.86 27.75 24.04
C VAL A 424 -7.37 27.86 24.39
N ALA A 425 -6.77 26.77 24.89
CA ALA A 425 -5.35 26.72 25.22
C ALA A 425 -4.46 26.98 23.99
N SER A 426 -3.35 27.69 24.18
CA SER A 426 -2.41 28.04 23.11
C SER A 426 -0.96 28.03 23.56
N ASN A 427 -0.04 28.06 22.60
CA ASN A 427 1.40 28.14 22.86
C ASN A 427 1.92 29.57 23.12
N LEU A 428 1.05 30.59 23.30
CA LEU A 428 1.47 31.98 23.47
C LEU A 428 2.50 32.18 24.60
N HIS A 429 2.23 31.57 25.77
CA HIS A 429 3.13 31.67 26.93
C HIS A 429 4.50 31.04 26.66
N LEU A 430 4.56 29.93 25.93
CA LEU A 430 5.81 29.31 25.51
C LEU A 430 6.64 30.28 24.65
N LEU A 431 6.01 30.93 23.68
CA LEU A 431 6.68 31.87 22.78
C LEU A 431 7.17 33.10 23.54
N GLN A 432 6.37 33.63 24.48
CA GLN A 432 6.77 34.74 25.34
C GLN A 432 8.00 34.38 26.19
N ASN A 433 8.02 33.19 26.78
CA ASN A 433 9.17 32.67 27.52
C ASN A 433 10.39 32.50 26.62
N LEU A 434 10.22 31.91 25.44
CA LEU A 434 11.30 31.65 24.49
C LEU A 434 11.99 32.95 24.06
N LEU A 435 11.24 33.98 23.68
CA LEU A 435 11.82 35.26 23.26
C LEU A 435 12.52 36.04 24.39
N ARG A 436 12.34 35.63 25.64
CA ARG A 436 12.99 36.22 26.81
C ARG A 436 14.27 35.52 27.23
N LEU A 437 14.61 34.38 26.63
CA LEU A 437 15.86 33.68 26.91
C LEU A 437 17.06 34.49 26.36
N PRO A 438 18.11 34.74 27.17
CA PRO A 438 19.30 35.47 26.73
C PRO A 438 19.95 34.88 25.47
N GLN A 439 19.94 33.55 25.33
CA GLN A 439 20.53 32.82 24.21
C GLN A 439 19.78 33.10 22.89
N VAL A 440 18.47 33.35 22.95
CA VAL A 440 17.69 33.76 21.76
C VAL A 440 18.06 35.18 21.35
N ALA A 441 18.20 36.07 22.33
CA ALA A 441 18.61 37.46 22.08
C ALA A 441 20.05 37.57 21.55
N SER A 442 20.97 36.72 22.02
CA SER A 442 22.36 36.63 21.53
C SER A 442 22.55 35.69 20.35
N TYR A 443 21.46 35.16 19.79
CA TYR A 443 21.44 34.30 18.61
C TYR A 443 22.28 33.00 18.72
N GLN A 444 22.39 32.45 19.93
CA GLN A 444 23.06 31.18 20.21
C GLN A 444 22.08 30.01 20.07
N LEU A 445 21.75 29.68 18.82
CA LEU A 445 20.63 28.78 18.49
C LEU A 445 21.09 27.53 17.75
N THR A 446 20.40 26.42 18.03
CA THR A 446 20.50 25.15 17.29
C THR A 446 19.11 24.53 17.16
N THR A 447 18.97 23.56 16.25
CA THR A 447 17.74 22.78 16.02
C THR A 447 17.22 22.01 17.23
N ARG A 448 18.02 21.86 18.31
CA ARG A 448 17.62 21.24 19.58
C ARG A 448 17.48 22.23 20.73
N PHE A 449 17.62 23.53 20.47
CA PHE A 449 17.64 24.55 21.51
C PHE A 449 16.34 24.59 22.33
N VAL A 450 15.17 24.56 21.67
CA VAL A 450 13.88 24.59 22.39
C VAL A 450 13.71 23.34 23.26
N GLU A 451 14.12 22.18 22.77
CA GLU A 451 14.05 20.92 23.51
C GLU A 451 14.96 20.91 24.74
N SER A 452 16.18 21.47 24.62
CA SER A 452 17.11 21.53 25.76
C SER A 452 16.71 22.55 26.83
N GLN A 453 15.86 23.52 26.49
CA GLN A 453 15.37 24.56 27.41
C GLN A 453 13.93 24.32 27.88
N LEU A 454 13.31 23.20 27.52
CA LEU A 454 11.87 22.97 27.70
C LEU A 454 11.42 23.11 29.18
N SER A 455 12.20 22.56 30.12
CA SER A 455 11.89 22.65 31.55
C SER A 455 11.86 24.11 32.05
N GLU A 456 12.73 24.97 31.54
CA GLU A 456 12.73 26.40 31.87
C GLU A 456 11.57 27.14 31.18
N LEU A 457 11.27 26.77 29.94
CA LEU A 457 10.19 27.36 29.15
C LEU A 457 8.79 27.05 29.71
N LEU A 458 8.63 25.91 30.40
CA LEU A 458 7.38 25.48 31.04
C LEU A 458 7.28 25.85 32.52
N ALA A 459 8.38 26.25 33.17
CA ALA A 459 8.37 26.60 34.58
C ALA A 459 7.50 27.84 34.87
N ALA A 460 6.80 27.83 36.00
CA ALA A 460 6.08 28.99 36.50
C ALA A 460 7.06 30.14 36.77
N LYS A 461 6.92 31.26 36.05
CA LYS A 461 7.76 32.45 36.25
C LYS A 461 7.25 33.25 37.46
N PRO A 462 8.13 33.83 38.29
CA PRO A 462 7.73 34.64 39.46
C PRO A 462 6.92 35.90 39.11
N GLN A 463 7.04 36.38 37.88
CA GLN A 463 6.37 37.57 37.37
C GLN A 463 5.69 37.23 36.04
N ALA A 464 4.38 37.46 35.96
CA ALA A 464 3.60 37.25 34.74
C ALA A 464 4.06 38.20 33.62
N HIS A 465 3.96 37.74 32.37
CA HIS A 465 4.15 38.61 31.21
C HIS A 465 3.10 39.73 31.20
N PRO A 466 3.46 40.95 30.74
CA PRO A 466 2.50 42.05 30.69
C PRO A 466 1.39 41.74 29.67
N HIS A 467 0.15 42.06 30.01
CA HIS A 467 -0.98 42.03 29.08
C HIS A 467 -1.27 43.47 28.62
N HIS A 468 -1.12 43.74 27.32
CA HIS A 468 -1.30 45.08 26.74
C HIS A 468 -2.64 45.22 26.01
N PHE A 469 -3.70 44.68 26.60
CA PHE A 469 -5.08 44.77 26.12
C PHE A 469 -6.02 45.03 27.30
N PHE A 470 -7.16 45.67 27.04
CA PHE A 470 -8.18 45.85 28.06
C PHE A 470 -8.84 44.51 28.36
N ALA A 471 -8.79 44.06 29.61
CA ALA A 471 -9.74 43.07 30.09
C ALA A 471 -11.15 43.67 29.89
N GLY A 472 -12.01 42.99 29.13
CA GLY A 472 -13.34 43.52 28.83
C GLY A 472 -14.10 43.84 30.12
N ALA A 473 -14.88 44.93 30.09
CA ALA A 473 -15.91 45.21 31.09
C ALA A 473 -16.78 43.97 31.29
N GLN A 474 -17.17 43.73 32.54
CA GLN A 474 -18.14 42.71 32.96
C GLN A 474 -19.33 42.65 31.99
N ALA A 475 -19.26 41.75 31.00
CA ALA A 475 -20.45 41.24 30.34
C ALA A 475 -21.08 40.31 31.37
N ALA A 476 -22.19 40.79 31.95
CA ALA A 476 -23.14 40.10 32.84
C ALA A 476 -22.55 38.90 33.60
N SER A 477 -22.22 39.13 34.87
CA SER A 477 -22.04 38.13 35.94
C SER A 477 -22.48 36.72 35.55
N GLN A 478 -21.59 35.98 34.89
CA GLN A 478 -21.50 34.56 35.12
C GLN A 478 -20.63 34.44 36.35
N ASP A 479 -21.23 33.85 37.39
CA ASP A 479 -20.65 33.64 38.70
C ASP A 479 -19.15 33.42 38.58
N THR A 480 -18.41 34.32 39.23
CA THR A 480 -17.16 33.90 39.84
C THR A 480 -17.58 32.73 40.71
N GLN A 481 -17.36 31.49 40.25
CA GLN A 481 -17.34 30.36 41.15
C GLN A 481 -16.27 30.72 42.15
N GLN A 482 -16.75 31.20 43.30
CA GLN A 482 -15.99 31.28 44.52
C GLN A 482 -15.23 29.97 44.60
N ILE A 483 -13.90 30.04 44.64
CA ILE A 483 -13.18 29.02 45.39
C ILE A 483 -13.82 29.13 46.77
N GLN A 484 -14.69 28.17 47.11
CA GLN A 484 -15.27 28.10 48.44
C GLN A 484 -14.09 28.12 49.41
N ASP A 485 -14.01 29.16 50.25
CA ASP A 485 -13.06 29.15 51.36
C ASP A 485 -13.29 27.85 52.13
N ALA A 486 -12.24 27.04 52.27
CA ALA A 486 -12.33 25.78 52.97
C ALA A 486 -12.87 26.06 54.40
N PRO A 487 -13.86 25.30 54.90
CA PRO A 487 -14.27 25.41 56.28
C PRO A 487 -13.06 25.31 57.22
N PRO A 488 -12.98 26.09 58.32
CA PRO A 488 -11.82 26.10 59.20
C PRO A 488 -11.44 24.68 59.65
N GLY A 489 -10.20 24.25 59.37
CA GLY A 489 -9.70 22.90 59.71
C GLY A 489 -9.86 21.84 58.60
N CYS A 490 -10.43 22.18 57.45
CA CYS A 490 -10.59 21.26 56.31
C CYS A 490 -9.57 21.50 55.19
N VAL A 491 -9.25 20.43 54.45
CA VAL A 491 -8.37 20.43 53.27
C VAL A 491 -9.20 20.11 52.02
N PRO A 492 -9.07 20.86 50.91
CA PRO A 492 -9.81 20.57 49.69
C PRO A 492 -9.27 19.34 48.96
N LEU A 493 -10.16 18.49 48.46
CA LEU A 493 -9.83 17.48 47.46
C LEU A 493 -10.02 18.08 46.07
N LEU A 494 -8.91 18.32 45.36
CA LEU A 494 -8.92 18.99 44.06
C LEU A 494 -9.06 18.01 42.90
N THR A 495 -9.75 18.45 41.86
CA THR A 495 -9.93 17.74 40.60
C THR A 495 -8.63 17.70 39.80
N GLN A 496 -8.13 16.51 39.43
CA GLN A 496 -6.84 16.34 38.72
C GLN A 496 -6.93 16.53 37.20
N SER A 497 -8.13 16.62 36.63
CA SER A 497 -8.35 16.76 35.19
C SER A 497 -9.72 17.36 34.90
N THR A 498 -9.84 18.19 33.86
CA THR A 498 -11.13 18.73 33.42
C THR A 498 -12.08 17.61 32.99
N GLY A 499 -13.32 17.62 33.49
CA GLY A 499 -14.35 16.60 33.20
C GLY A 499 -15.69 16.92 33.86
N VAL A 500 -16.74 16.18 33.53
CA VAL A 500 -18.08 16.32 34.13
C VAL A 500 -18.27 15.29 35.23
N VAL A 501 -18.75 15.68 36.42
CA VAL A 501 -19.04 14.73 37.51
C VAL A 501 -20.16 13.78 37.11
N VAL A 502 -19.86 12.50 36.95
CA VAL A 502 -20.82 11.44 36.60
C VAL A 502 -21.46 10.86 37.85
N SER A 503 -20.67 10.66 38.90
CA SER A 503 -21.15 10.15 40.20
C SER A 503 -20.31 10.73 41.35
N LEU A 504 -20.94 10.86 42.51
CA LEU A 504 -20.30 11.11 43.79
C LEU A 504 -20.55 9.89 44.67
N GLU A 505 -19.48 9.26 45.14
CA GLU A 505 -19.54 8.00 45.89
C GLU A 505 -19.51 8.21 47.42
N VAL A 506 -19.46 9.47 47.85
CA VAL A 506 -19.45 9.88 49.25
C VAL A 506 -20.41 11.05 49.50
N ALA A 507 -20.93 11.14 50.72
CA ALA A 507 -21.79 12.22 51.19
C ALA A 507 -21.11 13.06 52.28
N GLU A 508 -21.67 14.24 52.56
CA GLU A 508 -21.24 15.04 53.72
C GLU A 508 -21.50 14.26 55.03
N GLY A 509 -20.46 14.12 55.85
CA GLY A 509 -20.45 13.34 57.09
C GLY A 509 -19.74 11.99 56.98
N ASP A 510 -19.42 11.51 55.77
CA ASP A 510 -18.77 10.21 55.57
C ASP A 510 -17.29 10.25 55.97
N ALA A 511 -16.83 9.17 56.60
CA ALA A 511 -15.42 8.94 56.88
C ALA A 511 -14.75 8.30 55.65
N VAL A 512 -13.69 8.93 55.14
CA VAL A 512 -12.96 8.51 53.94
C VAL A 512 -11.51 8.16 54.27
N ALA A 513 -10.98 7.09 53.70
CA ALA A 513 -9.58 6.70 53.82
C ALA A 513 -8.76 7.17 52.61
N VAL A 514 -7.43 7.33 52.78
CA VAL A 514 -6.52 7.64 51.66
C VAL A 514 -6.63 6.56 50.58
N GLY A 515 -6.87 6.98 49.34
CA GLY A 515 -7.01 6.11 48.17
C GLY A 515 -8.42 5.57 47.93
N GLN A 516 -9.39 5.83 48.81
CA GLN A 516 -10.80 5.48 48.59
C GLN A 516 -11.38 6.28 47.41
N SER A 517 -12.18 5.65 46.56
CA SER A 517 -12.91 6.32 45.47
C SER A 517 -13.94 7.31 46.04
N ILE A 518 -14.00 8.50 45.44
CA ILE A 518 -14.78 9.64 45.90
C ILE A 518 -15.77 10.10 44.84
N ALA A 519 -15.36 10.12 43.57
CA ALA A 519 -16.19 10.57 42.45
C ALA A 519 -15.70 9.99 41.13
N VAL A 520 -16.57 9.98 40.13
CA VAL A 520 -16.21 9.65 38.74
C VAL A 520 -16.42 10.89 37.87
N LEU A 521 -15.43 11.23 37.04
CA LEU A 521 -15.47 12.34 36.08
C LEU A 521 -15.47 11.81 34.64
N GLU A 522 -16.31 12.34 33.76
CA GLU A 522 -16.29 12.05 32.33
C GLU A 522 -15.55 13.14 31.56
N ALA A 523 -14.50 12.76 30.84
CA ALA A 523 -13.81 13.63 29.90
C ALA A 523 -13.40 12.85 28.64
N MET A 524 -13.54 13.45 27.46
CA MET A 524 -13.18 12.82 26.19
C MET A 524 -13.81 11.42 25.97
N LYS A 525 -15.06 11.20 26.44
CA LYS A 525 -15.78 9.91 26.41
C LYS A 525 -15.13 8.78 27.24
N MET A 526 -14.31 9.13 28.23
CA MET A 526 -13.76 8.20 29.22
C MET A 526 -14.08 8.66 30.63
N GLU A 527 -14.29 7.72 31.53
CA GLU A 527 -14.50 7.95 32.96
C GLU A 527 -13.16 7.92 33.72
N PHE A 528 -12.98 8.86 34.65
CA PHE A 528 -11.81 9.01 35.50
C PHE A 528 -12.25 8.96 36.96
N VAL A 529 -11.76 7.97 37.71
CA VAL A 529 -12.03 7.84 39.14
C VAL A 529 -11.15 8.81 39.93
N VAL A 530 -11.77 9.63 40.79
CA VAL A 530 -11.11 10.54 41.72
C VAL A 530 -11.05 9.88 43.09
N THR A 531 -9.84 9.69 43.62
CA THR A 531 -9.61 9.07 44.93
C THR A 531 -9.21 10.09 46.00
N ALA A 532 -9.56 9.84 47.26
CA ALA A 532 -9.19 10.71 48.39
C ALA A 532 -7.66 10.76 48.60
N SER A 533 -7.11 11.96 48.71
CA SER A 533 -5.69 12.19 49.00
C SER A 533 -5.35 12.17 50.50
N HIS A 534 -6.34 12.32 51.38
CA HIS A 534 -6.21 12.37 52.84
C HIS A 534 -7.31 11.54 53.50
N SER A 535 -7.03 10.95 54.66
CA SER A 535 -8.07 10.33 55.49
C SER A 535 -8.74 11.37 56.37
N GLY A 536 -10.05 11.26 56.55
CA GLY A 536 -10.80 12.20 57.36
C GLY A 536 -12.30 12.13 57.16
N ILE A 537 -13.02 13.17 57.58
CA ILE A 537 -14.48 13.25 57.44
C ILE A 537 -14.81 14.28 56.34
N VAL A 538 -15.63 13.88 55.36
CA VAL A 538 -16.14 14.81 54.33
C VAL A 538 -17.04 15.82 55.02
N ARG A 539 -16.65 17.11 55.03
CA ARG A 539 -17.44 18.16 55.68
C ARG A 539 -18.35 18.91 54.73
N GLN A 540 -17.95 18.99 53.46
CA GLN A 540 -18.70 19.74 52.47
C GLN A 540 -18.41 19.21 51.07
N LEU A 541 -19.44 18.97 50.27
CA LEU A 541 -19.32 18.71 48.83
C LEU A 541 -19.36 20.05 48.09
N ALA A 542 -18.34 20.32 47.28
CA ALA A 542 -18.24 21.57 46.52
C ALA A 542 -18.96 21.50 45.17
N VAL A 543 -19.41 20.30 44.77
CA VAL A 543 -19.94 19.98 43.43
C VAL A 543 -21.13 19.03 43.54
N GLN A 544 -21.98 18.99 42.50
CA GLN A 544 -23.07 18.02 42.35
C GLN A 544 -22.85 17.15 41.11
N VAL A 545 -23.48 15.97 41.07
CA VAL A 545 -23.51 15.15 39.84
C VAL A 545 -24.06 15.97 38.68
N GLY A 546 -23.37 15.92 37.54
CA GLY A 546 -23.60 16.74 36.34
C GLY A 546 -22.79 18.05 36.28
N SER A 547 -22.02 18.40 37.32
CA SER A 547 -21.19 19.62 37.31
C SER A 547 -19.99 19.45 36.39
N ALA A 548 -19.76 20.39 35.48
CA ALA A 548 -18.53 20.47 34.71
C ALA A 548 -17.42 21.07 35.59
N LEU A 549 -16.31 20.35 35.73
CA LEU A 549 -15.17 20.73 36.55
C LEU A 549 -13.94 20.95 35.69
N ASN A 550 -13.19 22.00 36.03
CA ASN A 550 -11.86 22.25 35.49
C ASN A 550 -10.79 21.66 36.41
N GLU A 551 -9.61 21.36 35.84
CA GLU A 551 -8.42 21.00 36.62
C GLU A 551 -8.15 22.02 37.73
N GLY A 552 -7.99 21.54 38.96
CA GLY A 552 -7.75 22.35 40.16
C GLY A 552 -9.00 22.84 40.90
N GLN A 553 -10.22 22.56 40.44
CA GLN A 553 -11.43 22.89 41.21
C GLN A 553 -11.66 21.94 42.39
N PRO A 554 -12.05 22.43 43.58
CA PRO A 554 -12.37 21.59 44.73
C PRO A 554 -13.62 20.75 44.43
N LEU A 555 -13.51 19.44 44.62
CA LEU A 555 -14.60 18.49 44.51
C LEU A 555 -15.35 18.37 45.85
N LEU A 556 -14.59 18.33 46.95
CA LEU A 556 -15.10 18.33 48.34
C LEU A 556 -14.04 18.83 49.32
N PHE A 557 -14.42 19.02 50.58
CA PHE A 557 -13.52 19.40 51.68
C PHE A 557 -13.51 18.32 52.76
N ILE A 558 -12.32 17.87 53.16
CA ILE A 558 -12.09 16.82 54.16
C ILE A 558 -11.50 17.45 55.43
N GLU A 559 -12.08 17.19 56.59
CA GLU A 559 -11.42 17.44 57.89
C GLU A 559 -10.52 16.25 58.22
N PRO A 560 -9.18 16.41 58.31
CA PRO A 560 -8.27 15.30 58.54
C PRO A 560 -8.52 14.60 59.89
N ALA A 561 -8.72 13.28 59.85
CA ALA A 561 -8.88 12.42 61.02
C ALA A 561 -8.32 11.01 60.73
N GLU A 562 -7.87 10.29 61.78
CA GLU A 562 -7.51 8.88 61.64
C GLU A 562 -8.78 8.02 61.56
N VAL A 563 -8.98 7.38 60.41
CA VAL A 563 -10.10 6.48 60.14
C VAL A 563 -9.56 5.06 59.99
N ASP A 564 -10.09 4.12 60.77
CA ASP A 564 -9.62 2.73 60.83
C ASP A 564 -9.84 2.01 59.48
N ALA A 565 -8.75 1.50 58.90
CA ALA A 565 -8.72 0.89 57.57
C ALA A 565 -9.26 -0.55 57.58
N ALA A 566 -10.53 -0.73 57.92
CA ALA A 566 -11.20 -2.02 57.99
C ALA A 566 -12.19 -2.24 56.82
N ALA A 567 -11.72 -2.11 55.57
CA ALA A 567 -12.32 -2.73 54.38
C ALA A 567 -11.43 -2.49 53.15
N ARG A 568 -10.26 -3.11 53.09
CA ARG A 568 -9.52 -3.23 51.82
C ARG A 568 -10.15 -4.35 51.00
N GLN A 569 -11.11 -4.02 50.12
CA GLN A 569 -11.25 -4.74 48.87
C GLN A 569 -10.40 -4.00 47.84
N SER A 570 -9.25 -4.57 47.52
CA SER A 570 -8.38 -4.10 46.45
C SER A 570 -9.12 -4.20 45.11
N GLU A 571 -9.31 -3.08 44.41
CA GLU A 571 -9.56 -3.04 42.95
C GLU A 571 -8.31 -3.46 42.14
N GLN A 572 -7.63 -4.52 42.58
CA GLN A 572 -6.47 -5.10 41.90
C GLN A 572 -6.57 -6.63 41.80
N SER A 573 -7.77 -7.13 41.52
CA SER A 573 -7.89 -8.35 40.72
C SER A 573 -8.70 -8.00 39.48
N LEU A 574 -8.02 -7.70 38.37
CA LEU A 574 -8.64 -7.78 37.05
C LEU A 574 -9.14 -9.21 36.91
N ASP A 575 -10.45 -9.39 36.98
CA ASP A 575 -11.07 -10.66 36.59
C ASP A 575 -10.87 -10.78 35.07
N LEU A 576 -9.81 -11.49 34.67
CA LEU A 576 -9.48 -11.72 33.27
C LEU A 576 -10.57 -12.53 32.55
N ASP A 577 -11.46 -13.19 33.30
CA ASP A 577 -12.58 -13.94 32.78
C ASP A 577 -13.85 -13.07 32.62
N HIS A 578 -13.86 -11.83 33.13
CA HIS A 578 -14.99 -10.92 32.97
C HIS A 578 -15.09 -10.39 31.53
N ILE A 579 -16.09 -10.88 30.80
CA ILE A 579 -16.42 -10.39 29.46
C ILE A 579 -17.32 -9.15 29.59
N ARG A 580 -16.79 -7.99 29.17
CA ARG A 580 -17.55 -6.73 29.09
C ARG A 580 -18.74 -6.83 28.15
N ALA A 581 -19.79 -6.05 28.39
CA ALA A 581 -21.01 -6.07 27.59
C ALA A 581 -20.78 -5.77 26.09
N ASP A 582 -19.89 -4.82 25.77
CA ASP A 582 -19.53 -4.48 24.38
C ASP A 582 -18.80 -5.64 23.67
N LEU A 583 -17.88 -6.29 24.38
CA LEU A 583 -17.18 -7.48 23.88
C LEU A 583 -18.15 -8.66 23.75
N ALA A 584 -19.06 -8.86 24.71
CA ALA A 584 -20.07 -9.91 24.66
C ALA A 584 -20.98 -9.76 23.43
N GLU A 585 -21.37 -8.53 23.06
CA GLU A 585 -22.10 -8.27 21.82
C GLU A 585 -21.28 -8.68 20.60
N VAL A 586 -20.02 -8.27 20.50
CA VAL A 586 -19.13 -8.66 19.38
C VAL A 586 -18.98 -10.19 19.30
N LEU A 587 -18.75 -10.86 20.43
CA LEU A 587 -18.61 -12.31 20.50
C LEU A 587 -19.88 -13.01 20.04
N GLU A 588 -21.06 -12.57 20.47
CA GLU A 588 -22.34 -13.14 20.02
C GLU A 588 -22.55 -12.92 18.52
N ARG A 589 -22.25 -11.72 18.01
CA ARG A 589 -22.33 -11.38 16.59
C ARG A 589 -21.44 -12.27 15.72
N HIS A 590 -20.24 -12.56 16.19
CA HIS A 590 -19.33 -13.50 15.51
C HIS A 590 -19.76 -14.96 15.67
N ALA A 591 -20.31 -15.34 16.83
CA ALA A 591 -20.81 -16.69 17.07
C ALA A 591 -21.92 -17.07 16.07
N LEU A 592 -22.82 -16.14 15.74
CA LEU A 592 -23.88 -16.35 14.73
C LEU A 592 -23.37 -16.69 13.31
N LEU A 593 -22.10 -16.40 13.02
CA LEU A 593 -21.50 -16.74 11.72
C LEU A 593 -21.03 -18.20 11.64
N THR A 594 -20.88 -18.86 12.79
CA THR A 594 -20.37 -20.24 12.88
C THR A 594 -21.41 -21.27 12.45
N ASP A 595 -20.95 -22.40 11.94
CA ASP A 595 -21.83 -23.49 11.53
C ASP A 595 -22.66 -24.05 12.69
N VAL A 596 -22.09 -24.08 13.90
CA VAL A 596 -22.77 -24.49 15.14
C VAL A 596 -24.01 -23.64 15.40
N ARG A 597 -23.96 -22.34 15.12
CA ARG A 597 -25.08 -21.40 15.28
C ARG A 597 -25.96 -21.29 14.04
N ARG A 598 -25.70 -22.07 12.99
CA ARG A 598 -26.47 -22.11 11.73
C ARG A 598 -26.93 -23.53 11.35
N PRO A 599 -27.51 -24.32 12.27
CA PRO A 599 -27.79 -25.75 12.04
C PRO A 599 -28.74 -26.01 10.85
N ALA A 600 -29.69 -25.11 10.58
CA ALA A 600 -30.60 -25.25 9.43
C ALA A 600 -29.87 -25.10 8.08
N ALA A 601 -28.91 -24.18 7.98
CA ALA A 601 -28.09 -23.99 6.79
C ALA A 601 -27.17 -25.19 6.57
N VAL A 602 -26.52 -25.67 7.64
CA VAL A 602 -25.68 -26.88 7.62
C VAL A 602 -26.50 -28.09 7.18
N ALA A 603 -27.67 -28.33 7.77
CA ALA A 603 -28.54 -29.44 7.41
C ALA A 603 -28.99 -29.37 5.94
N LYS A 604 -29.29 -28.17 5.42
CA LYS A 604 -29.61 -27.99 4.00
C LYS A 604 -28.42 -28.34 3.10
N ARG A 605 -27.20 -27.96 3.49
CA ARG A 605 -25.99 -28.26 2.74
C ARG A 605 -25.66 -29.76 2.74
N ARG A 606 -25.86 -30.44 3.86
CA ARG A 606 -25.66 -31.89 3.97
C ARG A 606 -26.59 -32.72 3.09
N LYS A 607 -27.77 -32.21 2.74
CA LYS A 607 -28.70 -32.91 1.81
C LYS A 607 -28.11 -33.10 0.41
N THR A 608 -27.15 -32.27 0.00
CA THR A 608 -26.46 -32.41 -1.29
C THR A 608 -25.12 -33.15 -1.15
N GLY A 609 -24.81 -33.69 0.03
CA GLY A 609 -23.53 -34.36 0.30
C GLY A 609 -22.33 -33.41 0.39
N GLN A 610 -22.57 -32.10 0.42
CA GLN A 610 -21.52 -31.09 0.34
C GLN A 610 -21.13 -30.55 1.72
N ARG A 611 -19.90 -30.04 1.80
CA ARG A 611 -19.32 -29.30 2.91
C ARG A 611 -19.87 -27.88 2.96
N THR A 612 -19.79 -27.25 4.13
CA THR A 612 -19.99 -25.81 4.25
C THR A 612 -18.76 -25.07 3.75
N VAL A 613 -18.93 -23.79 3.45
CA VAL A 613 -17.81 -22.93 3.05
C VAL A 613 -16.73 -22.86 4.13
N ARG A 614 -17.12 -22.87 5.42
CA ARG A 614 -16.20 -22.77 6.56
C ARG A 614 -15.43 -24.06 6.78
N GLU A 615 -16.03 -25.22 6.51
CA GLU A 615 -15.33 -26.51 6.53
C GLU A 615 -14.28 -26.59 5.42
N ASN A 616 -14.61 -26.15 4.21
CA ASN A 616 -13.64 -26.11 3.11
C ASN A 616 -12.46 -25.18 3.42
N LEU A 617 -12.71 -24.02 4.03
CA LEU A 617 -11.66 -23.09 4.45
C LEU A 617 -10.82 -23.64 5.61
N ALA A 618 -11.43 -24.32 6.58
CA ALA A 618 -10.73 -24.94 7.69
C ALA A 618 -9.86 -26.13 7.25
N ASP A 619 -10.29 -26.88 6.22
CA ASP A 619 -9.45 -27.91 5.61
C ASP A 619 -8.31 -27.27 4.81
N LEU A 620 -8.57 -26.20 4.05
CA LEU A 620 -7.55 -25.55 3.23
C LEU A 620 -6.43 -24.88 4.04
N LEU A 621 -6.81 -24.06 5.03
CA LEU A 621 -5.91 -23.17 5.73
C LEU A 621 -5.31 -23.85 6.96
N ASP A 622 -4.05 -23.54 7.26
CA ASP A 622 -3.38 -24.07 8.46
C ASP A 622 -4.11 -23.59 9.72
N GLU A 623 -4.16 -24.44 10.75
CA GLU A 623 -4.93 -24.21 11.98
C GLU A 623 -4.55 -22.87 12.64
N GLY A 624 -5.56 -22.08 13.02
CA GLY A 624 -5.37 -20.79 13.67
C GLY A 624 -4.81 -19.67 12.77
N SER A 625 -4.58 -19.91 11.48
CA SER A 625 -4.00 -18.91 10.57
C SER A 625 -5.03 -17.94 9.97
N PHE A 626 -6.31 -18.32 9.90
CA PHE A 626 -7.31 -17.57 9.17
C PHE A 626 -7.75 -16.29 9.88
N SER A 627 -7.61 -15.16 9.19
CA SER A 627 -8.12 -13.85 9.59
C SER A 627 -9.21 -13.43 8.62
N GLU A 628 -10.47 -13.53 9.03
CA GLU A 628 -11.64 -13.22 8.20
C GLU A 628 -11.89 -11.70 8.10
N TYR A 629 -12.08 -11.21 6.87
CA TYR A 629 -12.36 -9.80 6.58
C TYR A 629 -13.86 -9.58 6.35
N GLY A 630 -14.42 -8.57 7.03
CA GLY A 630 -15.82 -8.18 6.85
C GLY A 630 -16.81 -9.29 7.23
N ALA A 631 -16.49 -10.07 8.26
CA ALA A 631 -17.31 -11.19 8.73
C ALA A 631 -18.75 -10.75 9.10
N LEU A 632 -18.88 -9.55 9.65
CA LEU A 632 -20.17 -8.96 10.07
C LEU A 632 -20.92 -8.24 8.93
N ALA A 633 -20.46 -8.33 7.69
CA ALA A 633 -21.17 -7.76 6.54
C ALA A 633 -22.55 -8.43 6.35
N ILE A 634 -23.51 -7.64 5.92
CA ILE A 634 -24.89 -8.07 5.61
C ILE A 634 -25.28 -7.58 4.22
N ALA A 635 -26.25 -8.26 3.60
CA ALA A 635 -26.74 -7.90 2.28
C ALA A 635 -27.29 -6.47 2.23
N ALA A 636 -27.14 -5.84 1.07
CA ALA A 636 -27.58 -4.47 0.79
C ALA A 636 -29.11 -4.38 0.56
N GLN A 637 -29.91 -4.88 1.51
CA GLN A 637 -31.37 -5.01 1.40
C GLN A 637 -32.13 -4.32 2.54
N ARG A 638 -31.55 -3.28 3.16
CA ARG A 638 -32.14 -2.56 4.31
C ARG A 638 -33.47 -1.87 3.97
N ARG A 639 -33.74 -1.57 2.69
CA ARG A 639 -35.04 -1.03 2.27
C ARG A 639 -36.15 -2.10 2.19
N ARG A 640 -35.80 -3.39 2.25
CA ARG A 640 -36.76 -4.50 2.09
C ARG A 640 -36.90 -5.36 3.33
N ARG A 641 -35.92 -5.34 4.23
CA ARG A 641 -35.82 -6.25 5.38
C ARG A 641 -35.30 -5.50 6.59
N SER A 642 -35.72 -5.93 7.77
CA SER A 642 -35.21 -5.39 9.03
C SER A 642 -33.74 -5.77 9.21
N LEU A 643 -33.03 -5.01 10.06
CA LEU A 643 -31.63 -5.30 10.38
C LEU A 643 -31.49 -6.70 11.00
N ALA A 644 -32.36 -7.07 11.94
CA ALA A 644 -32.34 -8.39 12.59
C ALA A 644 -32.47 -9.55 11.59
N GLU A 645 -33.38 -9.46 10.62
CA GLU A 645 -33.52 -10.48 9.58
C GLU A 645 -32.28 -10.56 8.68
N LEU A 646 -31.65 -9.43 8.36
CA LEU A 646 -30.43 -9.41 7.53
C LEU A 646 -29.24 -10.04 8.26
N ILE A 647 -29.12 -9.80 9.55
CA ILE A 647 -28.09 -10.40 10.40
C ILE A 647 -28.18 -11.93 10.35
N GLU A 648 -29.39 -12.47 10.48
CA GLU A 648 -29.63 -13.91 10.48
C GLU A 648 -29.48 -14.52 9.08
N GLN A 649 -30.04 -13.88 8.05
CA GLN A 649 -30.16 -14.48 6.71
C GLN A 649 -28.97 -14.20 5.79
N SER A 650 -28.15 -13.19 6.08
CA SER A 650 -27.05 -12.76 5.21
C SER A 650 -25.69 -12.68 5.90
N PRO A 651 -25.28 -13.70 6.69
CA PRO A 651 -23.99 -13.69 7.35
C PRO A 651 -22.86 -13.52 6.32
N ALA A 652 -21.95 -12.59 6.62
CA ALA A 652 -20.83 -12.20 5.76
C ALA A 652 -21.23 -11.77 4.32
N ASP A 653 -22.51 -11.44 4.08
CA ASP A 653 -23.14 -11.26 2.76
C ASP A 653 -22.91 -12.44 1.79
N GLY A 654 -22.82 -13.65 2.34
CA GLY A 654 -22.62 -14.88 1.56
C GLY A 654 -21.22 -15.02 0.93
N LEU A 655 -20.22 -14.33 1.49
CA LEU A 655 -18.83 -14.45 1.07
C LEU A 655 -17.93 -14.46 2.30
N VAL A 656 -17.29 -15.59 2.58
CA VAL A 656 -16.25 -15.72 3.61
C VAL A 656 -14.91 -15.48 2.92
N ALA A 657 -14.17 -14.47 3.34
CA ALA A 657 -12.91 -14.11 2.69
C ALA A 657 -11.91 -13.55 3.69
N GLY A 658 -10.63 -13.77 3.44
CA GLY A 658 -9.57 -13.32 4.35
C GLY A 658 -8.19 -13.85 3.98
N THR A 659 -7.25 -13.69 4.91
CA THR A 659 -5.86 -14.17 4.76
C THR A 659 -5.59 -15.31 5.71
N GLY A 660 -4.74 -16.26 5.31
CA GLY A 660 -4.23 -17.32 6.16
C GLY A 660 -2.94 -17.90 5.59
N THR A 661 -2.58 -19.10 6.02
CA THR A 661 -1.46 -19.85 5.43
C THR A 661 -1.93 -21.20 4.91
N VAL A 662 -1.25 -21.70 3.88
CA VAL A 662 -1.45 -23.04 3.31
C VAL A 662 -0.08 -23.70 3.18
N ASN A 663 0.10 -24.87 3.81
CA ASN A 663 1.36 -25.64 3.83
C ASN A 663 2.48 -24.97 4.65
N ALA A 664 2.16 -24.23 5.73
CA ALA A 664 3.18 -23.57 6.54
C ALA A 664 4.17 -24.54 7.20
N GLU A 665 3.77 -25.78 7.46
CA GLU A 665 4.66 -26.82 8.00
C GLU A 665 5.83 -27.13 7.04
N ALA A 666 5.57 -27.20 5.73
CA ALA A 666 6.57 -27.55 4.72
C ALA A 666 7.43 -26.36 4.24
N PHE A 667 6.87 -25.14 4.20
CA PHE A 667 7.52 -23.98 3.57
C PHE A 667 7.74 -22.79 4.51
N GLY A 668 7.27 -22.86 5.75
CA GLY A 668 7.26 -21.75 6.69
C GLY A 668 6.15 -20.73 6.41
N SER A 669 5.78 -19.97 7.46
CA SER A 669 4.62 -19.08 7.43
C SER A 669 4.68 -17.97 6.38
N GLN A 670 5.87 -17.50 5.99
CA GLN A 670 6.01 -16.40 5.04
C GLN A 670 5.75 -16.83 3.58
N ALA A 671 6.25 -18.00 3.17
CA ALA A 671 6.02 -18.56 1.84
C ALA A 671 4.62 -19.17 1.71
N ALA A 672 4.06 -19.65 2.83
CA ALA A 672 2.74 -20.25 2.89
C ALA A 672 1.56 -19.24 2.88
N ARG A 673 1.81 -17.92 2.94
CA ARG A 673 0.74 -16.92 2.99
C ARG A 673 -0.18 -17.04 1.78
N CYS A 674 -1.49 -17.01 2.02
CA CYS A 674 -2.51 -17.15 1.00
C CYS A 674 -3.72 -16.27 1.32
N MET A 675 -4.43 -15.86 0.28
CA MET A 675 -5.75 -15.26 0.38
C MET A 675 -6.81 -16.30 0.00
N ALA A 676 -7.86 -16.41 0.80
CA ALA A 676 -9.01 -17.25 0.48
C ALA A 676 -10.25 -16.38 0.26
N ILE A 677 -10.99 -16.66 -0.82
CA ILE A 677 -12.28 -16.06 -1.14
C ILE A 677 -13.25 -17.20 -1.39
N ALA A 678 -14.32 -17.30 -0.62
CA ALA A 678 -15.21 -18.45 -0.69
C ALA A 678 -16.68 -18.02 -0.59
N TYR A 679 -17.46 -18.29 -1.64
CA TYR A 679 -18.88 -17.98 -1.65
C TYR A 679 -19.67 -19.02 -0.82
N ASP A 680 -20.58 -18.54 0.03
CA ASP A 680 -21.46 -19.40 0.83
C ASP A 680 -22.76 -19.65 0.08
N TYR A 681 -22.89 -20.81 -0.56
CA TYR A 681 -24.11 -21.18 -1.27
C TYR A 681 -25.37 -21.20 -0.39
N THR A 682 -25.21 -21.36 0.93
CA THR A 682 -26.36 -21.36 1.86
C THR A 682 -26.97 -19.97 2.03
N VAL A 683 -26.24 -18.91 1.65
CA VAL A 683 -26.68 -17.51 1.69
C VAL A 683 -27.01 -17.06 0.27
N PHE A 684 -28.31 -16.87 -0.01
CA PHE A 684 -28.81 -16.43 -1.32
C PHE A 684 -28.22 -17.19 -2.52
N ALA A 685 -28.01 -18.51 -2.38
CA ALA A 685 -27.43 -19.36 -3.43
C ALA A 685 -26.04 -18.91 -3.89
N GLY A 686 -25.23 -18.32 -3.00
CA GLY A 686 -23.86 -17.88 -3.30
C GLY A 686 -23.80 -16.74 -4.31
N THR A 687 -24.87 -15.94 -4.42
CA THR A 687 -24.96 -14.86 -5.41
C THR A 687 -24.11 -13.66 -5.04
N GLN A 688 -23.53 -13.02 -6.06
CA GLN A 688 -22.79 -11.76 -5.91
C GLN A 688 -23.75 -10.58 -5.68
N GLY A 689 -23.53 -9.84 -4.60
CA GLY A 689 -24.30 -8.68 -4.17
C GLY A 689 -23.39 -7.49 -3.91
N VAL A 690 -23.97 -6.35 -3.55
CA VAL A 690 -23.24 -5.08 -3.43
C VAL A 690 -22.14 -5.15 -2.35
N MET A 691 -22.43 -5.74 -1.18
CA MET A 691 -21.45 -5.76 -0.08
C MET A 691 -20.39 -6.83 -0.30
N ASN A 692 -20.74 -8.01 -0.82
CA ASN A 692 -19.74 -9.01 -1.15
C ASN A 692 -18.86 -8.65 -2.36
N HIS A 693 -19.31 -7.83 -3.32
CA HIS A 693 -18.43 -7.21 -4.32
C HIS A 693 -17.41 -6.27 -3.67
N LYS A 694 -17.83 -5.39 -2.75
CA LYS A 694 -16.90 -4.53 -1.99
C LYS A 694 -15.85 -5.35 -1.23
N LYS A 695 -16.26 -6.47 -0.62
CA LYS A 695 -15.34 -7.41 0.04
C LYS A 695 -14.37 -8.00 -0.97
N THR A 696 -14.86 -8.51 -2.10
CA THR A 696 -14.04 -9.13 -3.15
C THR A 696 -13.04 -8.12 -3.71
N ASP A 697 -13.45 -6.90 -4.03
CA ASP A 697 -12.57 -5.83 -4.53
C ASP A 697 -11.45 -5.50 -3.53
N ARG A 698 -11.79 -5.40 -2.24
CA ARG A 698 -10.80 -5.19 -1.18
C ARG A 698 -9.82 -6.35 -1.10
N MET A 699 -10.29 -7.58 -1.17
CA MET A 699 -9.45 -8.78 -1.13
C MET A 699 -8.51 -8.83 -2.34
N LEU A 700 -9.03 -8.66 -3.56
CA LEU A 700 -8.23 -8.65 -4.79
C LEU A 700 -7.17 -7.53 -4.78
N SER A 701 -7.51 -6.36 -4.25
CA SER A 701 -6.55 -5.26 -4.06
C SER A 701 -5.41 -5.65 -3.11
N LEU A 702 -5.71 -6.31 -1.99
CA LEU A 702 -4.70 -6.79 -1.04
C LEU A 702 -3.87 -7.94 -1.62
N ALA A 703 -4.48 -8.89 -2.35
CA ALA A 703 -3.75 -9.96 -3.03
C ALA A 703 -2.74 -9.38 -4.04
N ALA A 704 -3.15 -8.36 -4.80
CA ALA A 704 -2.26 -7.66 -5.72
C ALA A 704 -1.14 -6.93 -4.96
N GLN A 705 -1.48 -6.11 -3.96
CA GLN A 705 -0.53 -5.29 -3.21
C GLN A 705 0.54 -6.15 -2.51
N TRP A 706 0.12 -7.24 -1.88
CA TRP A 706 0.98 -8.07 -1.03
C TRP A 706 1.50 -9.34 -1.70
N ARG A 707 1.20 -9.52 -2.99
CA ARG A 707 1.59 -10.67 -3.82
C ARG A 707 1.17 -12.00 -3.16
N LEU A 708 -0.08 -12.07 -2.70
CA LEU A 708 -0.62 -13.27 -2.07
C LEU A 708 -1.26 -14.19 -3.13
N PRO A 709 -0.85 -15.47 -3.23
CA PRO A 709 -1.61 -16.49 -3.93
C PRO A 709 -3.06 -16.50 -3.46
N LEU A 710 -4.00 -16.74 -4.38
CA LEU A 710 -5.43 -16.66 -4.09
C LEU A 710 -6.13 -17.99 -4.39
N VAL A 711 -6.87 -18.50 -3.42
CA VAL A 711 -7.79 -19.64 -3.61
C VAL A 711 -9.24 -19.13 -3.58
N LEU A 712 -9.94 -19.33 -4.69
CA LEU A 712 -11.34 -19.01 -4.86
C LEU A 712 -12.18 -20.29 -4.77
N PHE A 713 -13.06 -20.41 -3.77
CA PHE A 713 -14.17 -21.37 -3.83
C PHE A 713 -15.36 -20.71 -4.53
N ALA A 714 -15.48 -20.97 -5.83
CA ALA A 714 -16.52 -20.42 -6.67
C ALA A 714 -17.76 -21.32 -6.63
N GLU A 715 -18.85 -20.80 -6.05
CA GLU A 715 -20.14 -21.48 -6.07
C GLU A 715 -21.26 -20.44 -5.97
N GLY A 716 -22.23 -20.53 -6.87
CA GLY A 716 -23.38 -19.63 -6.93
C GLY A 716 -23.60 -19.00 -8.30
N GLY A 717 -24.37 -17.91 -8.30
CA GLY A 717 -24.68 -17.12 -9.50
C GLY A 717 -24.16 -15.68 -9.43
N GLY A 718 -24.37 -14.91 -10.49
CA GLY A 718 -23.93 -13.52 -10.60
C GLY A 718 -25.08 -12.53 -10.53
N GLY A 719 -24.85 -11.40 -9.87
CA GLY A 719 -25.81 -10.31 -9.70
C GLY A 719 -26.97 -10.66 -8.78
N ARG A 720 -27.24 -9.82 -7.78
CA ARG A 720 -28.38 -9.98 -6.87
C ARG A 720 -29.42 -8.88 -7.11
N PRO A 721 -30.48 -9.13 -7.90
CA PRO A 721 -31.50 -8.12 -8.21
C PRO A 721 -32.26 -7.61 -6.98
N GLY A 722 -32.20 -8.36 -5.87
CA GLY A 722 -32.88 -8.01 -4.63
C GLY A 722 -32.23 -6.89 -3.83
N ASP A 723 -31.00 -6.50 -4.16
CA ASP A 723 -30.26 -5.43 -3.46
C ASP A 723 -30.86 -4.06 -3.76
N THR A 724 -31.00 -3.24 -2.73
CA THR A 724 -31.70 -1.94 -2.76
C THR A 724 -30.88 -0.77 -2.21
N ASP A 725 -29.78 -1.05 -1.52
CA ASP A 725 -29.01 -0.04 -0.80
C ASP A 725 -27.88 0.56 -1.66
N PHE A 726 -27.92 0.40 -2.99
CA PHE A 726 -26.94 0.95 -3.91
C PHE A 726 -27.50 2.09 -4.77
N VAL A 727 -26.62 3.03 -5.13
CA VAL A 727 -26.93 4.14 -6.04
C VAL A 727 -26.32 3.77 -7.39
N GLY A 728 -27.16 3.41 -8.37
CA GLY A 728 -26.71 2.98 -9.68
C GLY A 728 -27.83 2.30 -10.46
N VAL A 729 -27.59 2.01 -11.73
CA VAL A 729 -28.58 1.38 -12.62
C VAL A 729 -28.28 -0.11 -12.82
N ALA A 730 -27.04 -0.45 -13.20
CA ALA A 730 -26.71 -1.80 -13.67
C ALA A 730 -25.48 -2.45 -13.02
N GLY A 731 -24.66 -1.70 -12.26
CA GLY A 731 -23.44 -2.22 -11.63
C GLY A 731 -22.34 -2.66 -12.61
N LEU A 732 -22.37 -2.13 -13.85
CA LEU A 732 -21.38 -2.44 -14.90
C LEU A 732 -20.01 -1.78 -14.65
N ASP A 733 -19.94 -0.88 -13.68
CA ASP A 733 -18.76 -0.22 -13.14
C ASP A 733 -18.05 -1.07 -12.05
N CYS A 734 -18.52 -2.29 -11.79
CA CYS A 734 -17.90 -3.19 -10.83
C CYS A 734 -16.47 -3.57 -11.21
N HIS A 735 -15.53 -3.38 -10.27
CA HIS A 735 -14.11 -3.64 -10.48
C HIS A 735 -13.68 -5.10 -10.25
N THR A 736 -14.56 -5.96 -9.74
CA THR A 736 -14.17 -7.30 -9.28
C THR A 736 -13.56 -8.15 -10.38
N PHE A 737 -14.17 -8.16 -11.57
CA PHE A 737 -13.72 -9.00 -12.68
C PHE A 737 -12.36 -8.56 -13.23
N VAL A 738 -12.17 -7.24 -13.40
CA VAL A 738 -10.86 -6.70 -13.81
C VAL A 738 -9.81 -6.84 -12.70
N GLY A 739 -10.22 -6.76 -11.43
CA GLY A 739 -9.36 -7.01 -10.28
C GLY A 739 -8.79 -8.42 -10.29
N MET A 740 -9.65 -9.43 -10.51
CA MET A 740 -9.23 -10.83 -10.64
C MET A 740 -8.31 -11.04 -11.85
N ALA A 741 -8.70 -10.53 -13.02
CA ALA A 741 -7.90 -10.67 -14.24
C ALA A 741 -6.50 -10.03 -14.12
N LYS A 742 -6.37 -8.93 -13.37
CA LYS A 742 -5.08 -8.27 -13.12
C LYS A 742 -4.10 -9.13 -12.32
N LEU A 743 -4.59 -10.11 -11.56
CA LEU A 743 -3.75 -11.03 -10.78
C LEU A 743 -3.12 -12.14 -11.64
N SER A 744 -3.61 -12.40 -12.85
CA SER A 744 -3.03 -13.41 -13.74
C SER A 744 -1.54 -13.17 -14.00
N GLY A 745 -0.74 -14.20 -13.73
CA GLY A 745 0.72 -14.19 -13.82
C GLY A 745 1.43 -13.28 -12.81
N LEU A 746 0.69 -12.71 -11.87
CA LEU A 746 1.23 -11.93 -10.75
C LEU A 746 1.32 -12.76 -9.47
N VAL A 747 0.28 -13.53 -9.19
CA VAL A 747 0.18 -14.48 -8.06
C VAL A 747 -0.51 -15.74 -8.57
N PRO A 748 -0.21 -16.93 -8.03
CA PRO A 748 -0.93 -18.15 -8.37
C PRO A 748 -2.43 -18.02 -8.02
N LEU A 749 -3.29 -18.34 -8.98
CA LEU A 749 -4.75 -18.30 -8.83
C LEU A 749 -5.34 -19.71 -8.93
N VAL A 750 -5.96 -20.16 -7.84
CA VAL A 750 -6.62 -21.47 -7.75
C VAL A 750 -8.12 -21.29 -7.66
N GLY A 751 -8.84 -21.85 -8.62
CA GLY A 751 -10.29 -21.94 -8.61
C GLY A 751 -10.74 -23.32 -8.17
N VAL A 752 -11.57 -23.40 -7.14
CA VAL A 752 -12.23 -24.63 -6.68
C VAL A 752 -13.73 -24.48 -6.90
N VAL A 753 -14.37 -25.47 -7.51
CA VAL A 753 -15.81 -25.48 -7.74
C VAL A 753 -16.42 -26.82 -7.35
N SER A 754 -17.49 -26.74 -6.55
CA SER A 754 -18.41 -27.84 -6.30
C SER A 754 -19.84 -27.37 -6.51
N GLY A 755 -20.69 -28.22 -7.07
CA GLY A 755 -22.05 -27.84 -7.41
C GLY A 755 -22.11 -26.76 -8.49
N ARG A 756 -22.87 -25.69 -8.26
CA ARG A 756 -23.30 -24.79 -9.34
C ARG A 756 -22.47 -23.52 -9.36
N CYS A 757 -21.78 -23.22 -10.47
CA CYS A 757 -21.02 -21.99 -10.66
C CYS A 757 -21.42 -21.31 -11.97
N PHE A 758 -22.17 -20.21 -11.86
CA PHE A 758 -22.72 -19.50 -13.00
C PHE A 758 -22.38 -18.02 -13.01
N ALA A 759 -22.47 -17.43 -14.20
CA ALA A 759 -22.42 -15.98 -14.40
C ALA A 759 -21.13 -15.35 -13.88
N GLY A 760 -21.20 -14.35 -13.01
CA GLY A 760 -20.03 -13.68 -12.47
C GLY A 760 -19.12 -14.60 -11.66
N ASN A 761 -19.64 -15.62 -10.96
CA ASN A 761 -18.78 -16.60 -10.29
C ASN A 761 -17.99 -17.44 -11.31
N ALA A 762 -18.63 -17.83 -12.41
CA ALA A 762 -17.96 -18.54 -13.51
C ALA A 762 -16.93 -17.65 -14.22
N ALA A 763 -17.19 -16.34 -14.33
CA ALA A 763 -16.23 -15.38 -14.87
C ALA A 763 -14.98 -15.23 -13.98
N LEU A 764 -15.15 -15.19 -12.65
CA LEU A 764 -14.01 -15.19 -11.72
C LEU A 764 -13.23 -16.51 -11.77
N LEU A 765 -13.95 -17.64 -11.83
CA LEU A 765 -13.35 -18.96 -11.94
C LEU A 765 -12.52 -19.09 -13.23
N GLY A 766 -13.03 -18.62 -14.37
CA GLY A 766 -12.34 -18.65 -15.67
C GLY A 766 -11.08 -17.78 -15.75
N CYS A 767 -10.87 -16.88 -14.79
CA CYS A 767 -9.64 -16.09 -14.67
C CYS A 767 -8.54 -16.81 -13.85
N CYS A 768 -8.83 -17.96 -13.24
CA CYS A 768 -7.85 -18.70 -12.43
C CYS A 768 -6.84 -19.46 -13.31
N ASP A 769 -5.65 -19.72 -12.76
CA ASP A 769 -4.61 -20.50 -13.45
C ASP A 769 -4.95 -21.99 -13.49
N VAL A 770 -5.67 -22.47 -12.47
CA VAL A 770 -6.16 -23.84 -12.39
C VAL A 770 -7.61 -23.86 -11.90
N ILE A 771 -8.45 -24.69 -12.53
CA ILE A 771 -9.81 -24.99 -12.10
C ILE A 771 -9.89 -26.44 -11.65
N ILE A 772 -10.13 -26.60 -10.35
CA ILE A 772 -10.34 -27.88 -9.67
C ILE A 772 -11.84 -28.06 -9.46
N ALA A 773 -12.43 -29.08 -10.08
CA ALA A 773 -13.87 -29.29 -10.10
C ALA A 773 -14.25 -30.66 -9.56
N THR A 774 -15.24 -30.69 -8.66
CA THR A 774 -15.82 -31.95 -8.20
C THR A 774 -16.75 -32.55 -9.25
N ASP A 775 -17.00 -33.85 -9.22
CA ASP A 775 -17.83 -34.57 -10.19
C ASP A 775 -19.25 -34.02 -10.36
N ASN A 776 -19.81 -33.43 -9.31
CA ASN A 776 -21.14 -32.82 -9.34
C ASN A 776 -21.15 -31.35 -9.84
N ALA A 777 -20.01 -30.83 -10.33
CA ALA A 777 -19.89 -29.44 -10.73
C ALA A 777 -20.57 -29.12 -12.07
N THR A 778 -21.13 -27.92 -12.15
CA THR A 778 -21.71 -27.35 -13.38
C THR A 778 -21.24 -25.91 -13.52
N ILE A 779 -20.56 -25.60 -14.62
CA ILE A 779 -19.88 -24.31 -14.84
C ILE A 779 -20.47 -23.65 -16.09
N GLY A 780 -20.94 -22.41 -16.00
CA GLY A 780 -21.49 -21.73 -17.18
C GLY A 780 -21.57 -20.22 -17.08
N MET A 781 -21.28 -19.51 -18.18
CA MET A 781 -21.39 -18.05 -18.23
C MET A 781 -22.84 -17.56 -18.04
N ALA A 782 -23.83 -18.41 -18.29
CA ALA A 782 -25.22 -18.14 -17.98
C ALA A 782 -25.80 -19.26 -17.10
N GLY A 783 -26.51 -18.91 -16.02
CA GLY A 783 -27.34 -19.87 -15.28
C GLY A 783 -28.72 -20.02 -15.92
N PRO A 784 -29.53 -21.02 -15.51
CA PRO A 784 -30.84 -21.31 -16.09
C PRO A 784 -31.77 -20.11 -16.24
N ALA A 785 -31.84 -19.25 -15.22
CA ALA A 785 -32.70 -18.06 -15.23
C ALA A 785 -32.30 -17.06 -16.33
N MET A 786 -31.00 -16.91 -16.63
CA MET A 786 -30.55 -16.03 -17.71
C MET A 786 -30.77 -16.65 -19.09
N ILE A 787 -30.61 -17.96 -19.22
CA ILE A 787 -30.88 -18.69 -20.47
C ILE A 787 -32.37 -18.56 -20.82
N GLU A 788 -33.24 -18.79 -19.84
CA GLU A 788 -34.69 -18.64 -19.99
C GLU A 788 -35.08 -17.18 -20.26
N GLY A 789 -34.50 -16.23 -19.51
CA GLY A 789 -34.71 -14.80 -19.75
C GLY A 789 -34.24 -14.31 -21.12
N GLY A 790 -33.25 -14.98 -21.72
CA GLY A 790 -32.79 -14.75 -23.09
C GLY A 790 -33.64 -15.44 -24.17
N GLY A 791 -34.70 -16.17 -23.79
CA GLY A 791 -35.59 -16.86 -24.73
C GLY A 791 -34.98 -18.13 -25.34
N LEU A 792 -33.95 -18.71 -24.73
CA LEU A 792 -33.23 -19.88 -25.27
C LEU A 792 -33.78 -21.22 -24.76
N GLY A 793 -34.89 -21.19 -24.00
CA GLY A 793 -35.50 -22.36 -23.38
C GLY A 793 -35.20 -22.47 -21.88
N SER A 794 -35.83 -23.43 -21.22
CA SER A 794 -35.66 -23.69 -19.79
C SER A 794 -34.85 -24.97 -19.59
N PHE A 795 -33.82 -24.88 -18.76
CA PHE A 795 -32.86 -25.96 -18.52
C PHE A 795 -32.69 -26.19 -17.02
N LYS A 796 -32.41 -27.42 -16.63
CA LYS A 796 -31.96 -27.70 -15.27
C LYS A 796 -30.50 -27.23 -15.13
N PRO A 797 -30.07 -26.76 -13.93
CA PRO A 797 -28.67 -26.40 -13.69
C PRO A 797 -27.66 -27.47 -14.13
N GLU A 798 -28.01 -28.75 -13.95
CA GLU A 798 -27.17 -29.91 -14.29
C GLU A 798 -26.94 -30.08 -15.79
N GLN A 799 -27.75 -29.42 -16.62
CA GLN A 799 -27.61 -29.42 -18.08
C GLN A 799 -26.70 -28.28 -18.58
N VAL A 800 -26.33 -27.35 -17.70
CA VAL A 800 -25.57 -26.14 -18.06
C VAL A 800 -24.10 -26.33 -17.69
N GLY A 801 -23.32 -26.76 -18.68
CA GLY A 801 -21.88 -26.98 -18.55
C GLY A 801 -21.48 -28.03 -17.50
N PRO A 802 -21.99 -29.27 -17.62
CA PRO A 802 -21.58 -30.38 -16.74
C PRO A 802 -20.09 -30.71 -16.93
N VAL A 803 -19.48 -31.37 -15.94
CA VAL A 803 -18.08 -31.84 -16.01
C VAL A 803 -17.78 -32.64 -17.27
N SER A 804 -18.74 -33.46 -17.74
CA SER A 804 -18.61 -34.25 -18.98
C SER A 804 -18.42 -33.41 -20.25
N VAL A 805 -18.69 -32.10 -20.19
CA VAL A 805 -18.43 -31.13 -21.26
C VAL A 805 -17.20 -30.29 -20.93
N GLN A 806 -17.09 -29.82 -19.68
CA GLN A 806 -16.05 -28.88 -19.25
C GLN A 806 -14.66 -29.51 -19.04
N GLY A 807 -14.60 -30.82 -18.80
CA GLY A 807 -13.33 -31.56 -18.80
C GLY A 807 -12.75 -31.67 -20.21
N PRO A 808 -13.47 -32.29 -21.17
CA PRO A 808 -12.97 -32.50 -22.53
C PRO A 808 -12.68 -31.23 -23.32
N ASN A 809 -13.29 -30.09 -22.98
CA ASN A 809 -13.04 -28.81 -23.66
C ASN A 809 -11.93 -27.96 -23.03
N GLY A 810 -11.32 -28.42 -21.92
CA GLY A 810 -10.18 -27.77 -21.28
C GLY A 810 -10.51 -26.68 -20.26
N VAL A 811 -11.78 -26.47 -19.92
CA VAL A 811 -12.18 -25.55 -18.84
C VAL A 811 -11.79 -26.10 -17.47
N ILE A 812 -11.94 -27.41 -17.25
CA ILE A 812 -11.51 -28.06 -16.00
C ILE A 812 -10.08 -28.55 -16.16
N ASP A 813 -9.18 -28.06 -15.31
CA ASP A 813 -7.79 -28.52 -15.27
C ASP A 813 -7.67 -29.81 -14.46
N VAL A 814 -8.35 -29.92 -13.31
CA VAL A 814 -8.29 -31.10 -12.45
C VAL A 814 -9.70 -31.48 -11.99
N ARG A 815 -10.12 -32.69 -12.37
CA ARG A 815 -11.38 -33.29 -11.92
C ARG A 815 -11.12 -34.17 -10.71
N VAL A 816 -11.96 -34.05 -9.68
CA VAL A 816 -11.85 -34.80 -8.42
C VAL A 816 -13.22 -35.31 -7.97
N ASP A 817 -13.23 -36.31 -7.09
CA ASP A 817 -14.48 -36.93 -6.63
C ASP A 817 -15.29 -35.98 -5.73
N ASP A 818 -14.63 -35.30 -4.79
CA ASP A 818 -15.28 -34.48 -3.76
C ASP A 818 -14.48 -33.24 -3.34
N GLU A 819 -15.07 -32.44 -2.45
CA GLU A 819 -14.49 -31.19 -1.95
C GLU A 819 -13.22 -31.41 -1.12
N ALA A 820 -13.05 -32.58 -0.48
CA ALA A 820 -11.84 -32.91 0.27
C ALA A 820 -10.65 -33.09 -0.68
N ALA A 821 -10.85 -33.91 -1.71
CA ALA A 821 -9.88 -34.11 -2.76
C ALA A 821 -9.56 -32.78 -3.48
N ALA A 822 -10.55 -31.92 -3.68
CA ALA A 822 -10.34 -30.60 -4.28
C ALA A 822 -9.40 -29.73 -3.43
N VAL A 823 -9.57 -29.72 -2.11
CA VAL A 823 -8.68 -29.00 -1.18
C VAL A 823 -7.27 -29.58 -1.21
N GLN A 824 -7.12 -30.91 -1.23
CA GLN A 824 -5.79 -31.53 -1.32
C GLN A 824 -5.06 -31.15 -2.61
N VAL A 825 -5.77 -31.14 -3.74
CA VAL A 825 -5.20 -30.69 -5.01
C VAL A 825 -4.86 -29.20 -4.98
N ALA A 826 -5.68 -28.36 -4.34
CA ALA A 826 -5.38 -26.93 -4.19
C ALA A 826 -4.09 -26.70 -3.37
N LYS A 827 -3.92 -27.45 -2.27
CA LYS A 827 -2.68 -27.45 -1.46
C LYS A 827 -1.48 -27.93 -2.27
N GLN A 828 -1.64 -29.03 -3.01
CA GLN A 828 -0.57 -29.59 -3.85
C GLN A 828 -0.17 -28.60 -4.95
N TYR A 829 -1.14 -28.00 -5.66
CA TYR A 829 -0.89 -27.01 -6.70
C TYR A 829 -0.12 -25.80 -6.15
N LEU A 830 -0.55 -25.22 -5.03
CA LEU A 830 0.16 -24.09 -4.42
C LEU A 830 1.61 -24.46 -4.03
N SER A 831 1.84 -25.70 -3.60
CA SER A 831 3.16 -26.15 -3.16
C SER A 831 4.26 -25.92 -4.21
N TYR A 832 3.96 -26.07 -5.51
CA TYR A 832 4.97 -25.91 -6.57
C TYR A 832 5.49 -24.48 -6.68
N PHE A 833 4.72 -23.50 -6.19
CA PHE A 833 5.06 -22.08 -6.19
C PHE A 833 5.61 -21.58 -4.85
N GLN A 834 5.62 -22.44 -3.82
CA GLN A 834 6.06 -22.10 -2.46
C GLN A 834 7.54 -22.45 -2.21
N GLY A 835 8.13 -23.30 -3.07
CA GLY A 835 9.55 -23.64 -3.06
C GLY A 835 9.81 -25.14 -3.18
N ALA A 836 11.02 -25.53 -2.78
CA ALA A 836 11.44 -26.92 -2.75
C ALA A 836 10.98 -27.63 -1.46
N LEU A 837 10.70 -28.93 -1.56
CA LEU A 837 10.47 -29.79 -0.40
C LEU A 837 11.78 -30.39 0.09
N SER A 838 11.96 -30.46 1.41
CA SER A 838 13.14 -31.08 2.03
C SER A 838 13.06 -32.60 2.04
N GLU A 839 11.85 -33.14 2.19
CA GLU A 839 11.58 -34.57 2.21
C GLU A 839 11.01 -35.02 0.86
N TRP A 840 11.60 -36.08 0.30
CA TRP A 840 11.19 -36.67 -0.97
C TRP A 840 11.69 -38.10 -1.07
N ASP A 841 10.96 -38.92 -1.82
CA ASP A 841 11.39 -40.24 -2.30
C ASP A 841 10.98 -40.39 -3.78
N CYS A 842 11.54 -41.40 -4.46
CA CYS A 842 11.20 -41.68 -5.86
C CYS A 842 11.22 -43.20 -6.12
N ALA A 843 10.70 -43.60 -7.28
CA ALA A 843 10.79 -44.99 -7.73
C ALA A 843 12.24 -45.39 -8.05
N ASP A 844 12.49 -46.69 -8.22
CA ASP A 844 13.79 -47.16 -8.69
C ASP A 844 14.03 -46.73 -10.14
N GLN A 845 14.96 -45.79 -10.33
CA GLN A 845 15.23 -45.18 -11.64
C GLN A 845 15.77 -46.19 -12.67
N ARG A 846 16.22 -47.38 -12.26
CA ARG A 846 16.62 -48.46 -13.18
C ARG A 846 15.44 -48.96 -14.01
N GLU A 847 14.21 -48.82 -13.53
CA GLU A 847 12.99 -49.19 -14.25
C GLU A 847 12.85 -48.39 -15.57
N LEU A 848 13.30 -47.12 -15.60
CA LEU A 848 13.25 -46.25 -16.79
C LEU A 848 13.91 -46.89 -18.02
N ARG A 849 14.92 -47.74 -17.82
CA ARG A 849 15.63 -48.46 -18.91
C ARG A 849 14.74 -49.40 -19.71
N GLN A 850 13.61 -49.82 -19.13
CA GLN A 850 12.73 -50.85 -19.71
C GLN A 850 11.38 -50.28 -20.18
N LEU A 851 11.05 -49.03 -19.81
CA LEU A 851 9.73 -48.46 -20.09
C LEU A 851 9.50 -48.11 -21.56
N ILE A 852 10.57 -47.87 -22.33
CA ILE A 852 10.48 -47.67 -23.78
C ILE A 852 10.76 -49.00 -24.47
N PRO A 853 9.79 -49.56 -25.23
CA PRO A 853 10.00 -50.81 -25.94
C PRO A 853 11.09 -50.68 -27.00
N GLU A 854 11.98 -51.68 -27.09
CA GLU A 854 13.00 -51.76 -28.16
C GLU A 854 12.36 -51.78 -29.56
N ASN A 855 11.17 -52.37 -29.70
CA ASN A 855 10.40 -52.26 -30.92
C ASN A 855 9.82 -50.84 -31.04
N ARG A 856 10.45 -50.02 -31.89
CA ARG A 856 10.07 -48.63 -32.19
C ARG A 856 8.61 -48.40 -32.59
N LEU A 857 7.91 -49.42 -33.09
CA LEU A 857 6.49 -49.34 -33.48
C LEU A 857 5.52 -49.59 -32.30
N ARG A 858 6.00 -50.14 -31.19
CA ARG A 858 5.17 -50.49 -30.04
C ARG A 858 4.90 -49.25 -29.18
N VAL A 859 3.64 -49.01 -28.87
CA VAL A 859 3.21 -47.95 -27.95
C VAL A 859 3.58 -48.29 -26.50
N TYR A 860 3.79 -47.28 -25.66
CA TYR A 860 4.00 -47.40 -24.22
C TYR A 860 3.18 -46.33 -23.47
N ASP A 861 3.05 -46.47 -22.16
CA ASP A 861 2.38 -45.47 -21.32
C ASP A 861 3.37 -44.42 -20.82
N ILE A 862 3.30 -43.23 -21.41
CA ILE A 862 4.12 -42.08 -21.00
C ILE A 862 3.87 -41.67 -19.54
N ARG A 863 2.69 -41.95 -18.96
CA ARG A 863 2.41 -41.61 -17.55
C ARG A 863 3.21 -42.48 -16.58
N GLN A 864 3.46 -43.73 -16.95
CA GLN A 864 4.35 -44.60 -16.17
C GLN A 864 5.79 -44.05 -16.18
N VAL A 865 6.26 -43.53 -17.33
CA VAL A 865 7.57 -42.87 -17.42
C VAL A 865 7.62 -41.63 -16.53
N ILE A 866 6.61 -40.76 -16.60
CA ILE A 866 6.52 -39.55 -15.77
C ILE A 866 6.51 -39.90 -14.29
N ALA A 867 5.67 -40.86 -13.87
CA ALA A 867 5.54 -41.27 -12.47
C ALA A 867 6.81 -41.94 -11.93
N THR A 868 7.55 -42.67 -12.78
CA THR A 868 8.82 -43.28 -12.39
C THR A 868 9.92 -42.23 -12.28
N LEU A 869 9.93 -41.23 -13.16
CA LEU A 869 10.93 -40.16 -13.19
C LEU A 869 10.75 -39.16 -12.04
N ALA A 870 9.50 -38.78 -11.75
CA ALA A 870 9.14 -37.81 -10.72
C ALA A 870 9.32 -38.37 -9.30
N ASP A 871 9.36 -37.48 -8.31
CA ASP A 871 9.21 -37.85 -6.91
C ASP A 871 7.81 -38.46 -6.68
N ARG A 872 7.70 -39.40 -5.74
CA ARG A 872 6.44 -40.06 -5.42
C ARG A 872 5.39 -39.03 -5.00
N ASP A 873 4.15 -39.24 -5.46
CA ASP A 873 2.99 -38.38 -5.17
C ASP A 873 3.16 -36.89 -5.57
N SER A 874 4.17 -36.58 -6.40
CA SER A 874 4.45 -35.20 -6.82
C SER A 874 3.84 -34.84 -8.18
N VAL A 875 3.27 -35.79 -8.92
CA VAL A 875 2.72 -35.55 -10.26
C VAL A 875 1.31 -34.98 -10.14
N LEU A 876 1.12 -33.75 -10.63
CA LEU A 876 -0.17 -33.12 -10.82
C LEU A 876 -0.41 -32.83 -12.30
N GLU A 877 -1.11 -33.75 -12.99
CA GLU A 877 -1.48 -33.60 -14.39
C GLU A 877 -2.62 -32.58 -14.56
N LEU A 878 -2.42 -31.60 -15.43
CA LEU A 878 -3.41 -30.57 -15.74
C LEU A 878 -4.09 -30.85 -17.08
N ARG A 879 -5.39 -30.58 -17.15
CA ARG A 879 -6.26 -30.71 -18.32
C ARG A 879 -6.15 -32.09 -18.97
N ARG A 880 -6.19 -33.15 -18.16
CA ARG A 880 -6.02 -34.54 -18.61
C ARG A 880 -6.98 -34.94 -19.74
N GLU A 881 -8.23 -34.47 -19.67
CA GLU A 881 -9.29 -34.80 -20.63
C GLU A 881 -9.20 -33.96 -21.93
N PHE A 882 -8.45 -32.86 -21.93
CA PHE A 882 -8.29 -31.96 -23.07
C PHE A 882 -6.93 -32.15 -23.76
N ALA A 883 -6.96 -32.31 -25.08
CA ALA A 883 -5.78 -32.59 -25.91
C ALA A 883 -4.88 -33.71 -25.33
N PRO A 884 -5.40 -34.95 -25.17
CA PRO A 884 -4.69 -36.05 -24.50
C PRO A 884 -3.41 -36.51 -25.23
N GLY A 885 -3.17 -36.00 -26.45
CA GLY A 885 -1.92 -36.17 -27.20
C GLY A 885 -0.71 -35.49 -26.57
N LEU A 886 -0.93 -34.49 -25.71
CA LEU A 886 0.12 -33.79 -25.00
C LEU A 886 -0.23 -33.66 -23.51
N ILE A 887 0.65 -34.20 -22.68
CA ILE A 887 0.55 -34.12 -21.21
C ILE A 887 1.24 -32.85 -20.74
N THR A 888 0.55 -32.12 -19.87
CA THR A 888 1.07 -30.97 -19.11
C THR A 888 0.92 -31.29 -17.64
N ALA A 889 1.99 -31.25 -16.85
CA ALA A 889 1.94 -31.58 -15.44
C ALA A 889 2.94 -30.76 -14.63
N PHE A 890 2.63 -30.48 -13.36
CA PHE A 890 3.66 -30.14 -12.39
C PHE A 890 4.21 -31.43 -11.76
N ILE A 891 5.52 -31.50 -11.59
CA ILE A 891 6.21 -32.63 -10.94
C ILE A 891 7.27 -32.10 -9.97
N ARG A 892 7.86 -32.99 -9.17
CA ARG A 892 9.11 -32.70 -8.46
C ARG A 892 10.22 -33.68 -8.81
N ILE A 893 11.46 -33.18 -8.75
CA ILE A 893 12.69 -33.98 -8.82
C ILE A 893 13.56 -33.55 -7.64
N GLU A 894 13.74 -34.44 -6.67
CA GLU A 894 14.45 -34.18 -5.41
C GLU A 894 13.91 -32.93 -4.68
N GLY A 895 12.59 -32.86 -4.59
CA GLY A 895 11.87 -31.76 -3.98
C GLY A 895 11.78 -30.50 -4.84
N GLN A 896 12.54 -30.35 -5.92
CA GLN A 896 12.50 -29.17 -6.79
C GLN A 896 11.30 -29.21 -7.75
N PRO A 897 10.51 -28.14 -7.88
CA PRO A 897 9.37 -28.12 -8.79
C PRO A 897 9.78 -27.96 -10.26
N PHE A 898 9.14 -28.72 -11.14
CA PHE A 898 9.27 -28.60 -12.61
C PHE A 898 7.89 -28.60 -13.27
N GLY A 899 7.75 -27.83 -14.34
CA GLY A 899 6.66 -27.99 -15.30
C GLY A 899 7.09 -29.01 -16.35
N LEU A 900 6.23 -29.98 -16.65
CA LEU A 900 6.51 -31.07 -17.58
C LEU A 900 5.56 -31.02 -18.79
N LEU A 901 6.15 -31.13 -19.98
CA LEU A 901 5.49 -31.39 -21.26
C LEU A 901 5.87 -32.80 -21.71
N ALA A 902 4.90 -33.61 -22.16
CA ALA A 902 5.23 -34.91 -22.74
C ALA A 902 4.28 -35.31 -23.87
N ASN A 903 4.82 -35.83 -24.98
CA ASN A 903 4.01 -36.41 -26.04
C ASN A 903 3.43 -37.75 -25.60
N ASN A 904 2.15 -37.99 -25.89
CA ASN A 904 1.50 -39.26 -25.62
C ASN A 904 1.45 -40.14 -26.89
N PRO A 905 2.33 -41.14 -27.03
CA PRO A 905 2.38 -41.96 -28.23
C PRO A 905 1.11 -42.83 -28.45
N ALA A 906 0.27 -43.01 -27.42
CA ALA A 906 -1.01 -43.69 -27.56
C ALA A 906 -2.07 -42.86 -28.29
N HIS A 907 -1.82 -41.57 -28.50
CA HIS A 907 -2.71 -40.66 -29.21
C HIS A 907 -2.00 -40.12 -30.46
N LEU A 908 -2.54 -40.43 -31.64
CA LEU A 908 -1.99 -40.01 -32.93
C LEU A 908 -0.49 -40.33 -33.11
N GLY A 909 0.00 -41.37 -32.42
CA GLY A 909 1.42 -41.76 -32.45
C GLY A 909 2.37 -40.74 -31.80
N GLY A 910 1.86 -39.78 -31.02
CA GLY A 910 2.62 -38.68 -30.41
C GLY A 910 2.58 -37.37 -31.20
N ALA A 911 1.81 -37.31 -32.29
CA ALA A 911 1.69 -36.10 -33.10
C ALA A 911 1.00 -34.97 -32.32
N ILE A 912 1.42 -33.73 -32.59
CA ILE A 912 0.90 -32.53 -31.94
C ILE A 912 -0.16 -31.90 -32.84
N ASP A 913 -1.43 -31.92 -32.41
CA ASP A 913 -2.55 -31.31 -33.12
C ASP A 913 -2.79 -29.85 -32.68
N ALA A 914 -3.80 -29.19 -33.27
CA ALA A 914 -4.07 -27.77 -33.01
C ALA A 914 -4.30 -27.49 -31.50
N VAL A 915 -5.19 -28.24 -30.86
CA VAL A 915 -5.54 -28.03 -29.46
C VAL A 915 -4.40 -28.40 -28.49
N ALA A 916 -3.56 -29.38 -28.84
CA ALA A 916 -2.32 -29.64 -28.11
C ALA A 916 -1.34 -28.47 -28.19
N GLY A 917 -1.27 -27.78 -29.33
CA GLY A 917 -0.47 -26.56 -29.49
C GLY A 917 -0.90 -25.44 -28.54
N ASP A 918 -2.21 -25.22 -28.37
CA ASP A 918 -2.74 -24.26 -27.40
C ASP A 918 -2.41 -24.66 -25.96
N LYS A 919 -2.69 -25.93 -25.61
CA LYS A 919 -2.41 -26.49 -24.28
C LYS A 919 -0.93 -26.32 -23.89
N ALA A 920 -0.02 -26.62 -24.82
CA ALA A 920 1.41 -26.45 -24.64
C ALA A 920 1.80 -24.99 -24.40
N ALA A 921 1.35 -24.09 -25.30
CA ALA A 921 1.71 -22.68 -25.26
C ALA A 921 1.24 -22.02 -23.96
N ARG A 922 0.02 -22.33 -23.50
CA ARG A 922 -0.50 -21.87 -22.21
C ARG A 922 0.35 -22.38 -21.05
N PHE A 923 0.66 -23.68 -21.01
CA PHE A 923 1.42 -24.25 -19.90
C PHE A 923 2.86 -23.71 -19.83
N MET A 924 3.49 -23.46 -20.98
CA MET A 924 4.78 -22.76 -21.07
C MET A 924 4.70 -21.36 -20.46
N GLN A 925 3.65 -20.59 -20.77
CA GLN A 925 3.45 -19.25 -20.19
C GLN A 925 3.19 -19.29 -18.68
N LEU A 926 2.44 -20.29 -18.20
CA LEU A 926 2.18 -20.50 -16.78
C LEU A 926 3.49 -20.75 -16.02
N CYS A 927 4.32 -21.67 -16.51
CA CYS A 927 5.60 -21.97 -15.89
C CYS A 927 6.53 -20.75 -15.91
N ASP A 928 6.58 -20.04 -17.04
CA ASP A 928 7.40 -18.82 -17.17
C ASP A 928 6.97 -17.71 -16.21
N ALA A 929 5.65 -17.48 -16.06
CA ALA A 929 5.11 -16.43 -15.22
C ALA A 929 5.56 -16.56 -13.75
N PHE A 930 5.74 -17.81 -13.28
CA PHE A 930 6.10 -18.14 -11.90
C PHE A 930 7.48 -18.76 -11.74
N ASP A 931 8.35 -18.61 -12.75
CA ASP A 931 9.73 -19.09 -12.76
C ASP A 931 9.91 -20.60 -12.48
N ILE A 932 8.95 -21.41 -12.92
CA ILE A 932 9.06 -22.86 -12.86
C ILE A 932 9.85 -23.36 -14.07
N PRO A 933 10.96 -24.11 -13.88
CA PRO A 933 11.72 -24.68 -14.99
C PRO A 933 10.89 -25.71 -15.76
N LEU A 934 11.11 -25.80 -17.08
CA LEU A 934 10.37 -26.67 -17.97
C LEU A 934 11.17 -27.91 -18.39
N LEU A 935 10.57 -29.08 -18.28
CA LEU A 935 11.05 -30.35 -18.80
C LEU A 935 10.16 -30.82 -19.95
N SER A 936 10.75 -31.10 -21.09
CA SER A 936 10.09 -31.64 -22.27
C SER A 936 10.52 -33.08 -22.52
N LEU A 937 9.59 -34.02 -22.37
CA LEU A 937 9.75 -35.42 -22.76
C LEU A 937 9.23 -35.60 -24.19
N CYS A 938 10.16 -35.59 -25.14
CA CYS A 938 9.86 -35.58 -26.57
C CYS A 938 9.74 -37.01 -27.13
N ASP A 939 8.58 -37.32 -27.70
CA ASP A 939 8.33 -38.53 -28.50
C ASP A 939 7.24 -38.22 -29.55
N THR A 940 7.61 -37.43 -30.56
CA THR A 940 6.68 -36.93 -31.56
C THR A 940 7.16 -37.20 -32.99
N PRO A 941 6.25 -37.65 -33.89
CA PRO A 941 6.53 -37.72 -35.31
C PRO A 941 6.42 -36.37 -36.02
N GLY A 942 6.09 -35.29 -35.30
CA GLY A 942 5.87 -33.95 -35.83
C GLY A 942 4.47 -33.41 -35.49
N PHE A 943 4.09 -32.31 -36.14
CA PHE A 943 2.72 -31.82 -36.09
C PHE A 943 1.77 -32.78 -36.81
N MET A 944 0.51 -32.81 -36.38
CA MET A 944 -0.55 -33.45 -37.15
C MET A 944 -0.74 -32.70 -38.47
N VAL A 945 -0.78 -33.45 -39.57
CA VAL A 945 -0.85 -32.91 -40.93
C VAL A 945 -2.04 -33.48 -41.67
N GLY A 946 -2.52 -32.75 -42.66
CA GLY A 946 -3.55 -33.19 -43.60
C GLY A 946 -4.74 -32.22 -43.65
N PRO A 947 -5.56 -32.29 -44.72
CA PRO A 947 -6.60 -31.28 -44.97
C PRO A 947 -7.58 -31.07 -43.80
N GLU A 948 -7.91 -32.12 -43.05
CA GLU A 948 -8.80 -32.02 -41.89
C GLU A 948 -8.15 -31.31 -40.70
N ALA A 949 -6.85 -31.52 -40.47
CA ALA A 949 -6.11 -30.80 -39.45
C ALA A 949 -6.04 -29.30 -39.79
N GLU A 950 -5.84 -28.96 -41.07
CA GLU A 950 -5.76 -27.55 -41.49
C GLU A 950 -7.07 -26.78 -41.30
N LYS A 951 -8.23 -27.44 -41.35
CA LYS A 951 -9.54 -26.80 -41.05
C LYS A 951 -9.64 -26.26 -39.62
N GLN A 952 -8.81 -26.78 -38.71
CA GLN A 952 -8.76 -26.35 -37.30
C GLN A 952 -7.79 -25.17 -37.10
N ALA A 953 -7.32 -24.53 -38.18
CA ALA A 953 -6.28 -23.49 -38.13
C ALA A 953 -4.97 -23.96 -37.47
N THR A 954 -4.61 -25.24 -37.67
CA THR A 954 -3.43 -25.90 -37.09
C THR A 954 -2.18 -25.04 -37.19
N VAL A 955 -1.92 -24.42 -38.35
CA VAL A 955 -0.80 -23.48 -38.56
C VAL A 955 -0.66 -22.46 -37.43
N ARG A 956 -1.73 -21.76 -37.03
CA ARG A 956 -1.64 -20.74 -35.97
C ARG A 956 -1.50 -21.36 -34.59
N HIS A 957 -2.29 -22.39 -34.29
CA HIS A 957 -2.30 -23.01 -32.98
C HIS A 957 -0.95 -23.64 -32.62
N VAL A 958 -0.35 -24.41 -33.52
CA VAL A 958 0.98 -25.00 -33.26
C VAL A 958 2.10 -23.97 -33.32
N SER A 959 1.94 -22.90 -34.12
CA SER A 959 2.90 -21.78 -34.13
C SER A 959 2.99 -21.05 -32.79
N ARG A 960 1.91 -21.07 -31.97
CA ARG A 960 1.93 -20.49 -30.63
C ARG A 960 2.97 -21.15 -29.73
N MET A 961 3.29 -22.43 -29.92
CA MET A 961 4.35 -23.10 -29.17
C MET A 961 5.70 -22.43 -29.42
N PHE A 962 6.05 -22.16 -30.68
CA PHE A 962 7.31 -21.49 -31.01
C PHE A 962 7.40 -20.09 -30.42
N VAL A 963 6.32 -19.31 -30.52
CA VAL A 963 6.28 -17.94 -29.98
C VAL A 963 6.37 -17.93 -28.46
N ALA A 964 5.62 -18.82 -27.79
CA ALA A 964 5.65 -18.96 -26.34
C ALA A 964 7.04 -19.38 -25.86
N ALA A 965 7.63 -20.41 -26.49
CA ALA A 965 8.95 -20.93 -26.17
C ALA A 965 10.07 -19.90 -26.38
N ALA A 966 10.07 -19.18 -27.51
CA ALA A 966 11.06 -18.16 -27.80
C ALA A 966 11.03 -16.98 -26.82
N SER A 967 9.93 -16.83 -26.08
CA SER A 967 9.76 -15.77 -25.08
C SER A 967 10.08 -16.25 -23.66
N LEU A 968 10.44 -17.53 -23.45
CA LEU A 968 10.73 -18.06 -22.12
C LEU A 968 12.04 -17.49 -21.58
N THR A 969 12.08 -17.26 -20.27
CA THR A 969 13.34 -16.96 -19.57
C THR A 969 13.66 -17.96 -18.47
N VAL A 970 12.79 -18.96 -18.28
CA VAL A 970 13.05 -20.10 -17.39
C VAL A 970 13.94 -21.14 -18.08
N PRO A 971 14.73 -21.91 -17.33
CA PRO A 971 15.45 -23.04 -17.90
C PRO A 971 14.48 -24.02 -18.58
N PHE A 972 14.84 -24.44 -19.79
CA PHE A 972 14.09 -25.43 -20.57
C PHE A 972 15.00 -26.62 -20.86
N PHE A 973 14.54 -27.82 -20.54
CA PHE A 973 15.27 -29.08 -20.69
C PHE A 973 14.53 -29.99 -21.66
N THR A 974 15.23 -30.66 -22.57
CA THR A 974 14.61 -31.64 -23.46
C THR A 974 15.26 -33.01 -23.31
N VAL A 975 14.41 -34.03 -23.14
CA VAL A 975 14.78 -35.44 -23.14
C VAL A 975 13.99 -36.13 -24.24
N VAL A 976 14.67 -36.57 -25.30
CA VAL A 976 14.04 -37.30 -26.40
C VAL A 976 13.98 -38.78 -26.04
N LEU A 977 12.77 -39.30 -25.81
CA LEU A 977 12.56 -40.67 -25.37
C LEU A 977 12.65 -41.66 -26.54
N ARG A 978 12.03 -41.30 -27.67
CA ARG A 978 12.03 -42.12 -28.89
C ARG A 978 12.00 -41.26 -30.15
N LYS A 979 10.86 -40.69 -30.58
CA LYS A 979 10.80 -39.97 -31.86
C LYS A 979 11.10 -38.48 -31.69
N GLY A 980 12.04 -37.96 -32.45
CA GLY A 980 12.31 -36.53 -32.58
C GLY A 980 12.29 -36.09 -34.03
N TYR A 981 11.10 -35.94 -34.63
CA TYR A 981 10.96 -35.58 -36.05
C TYR A 981 10.41 -34.18 -36.32
N GLY A 982 11.01 -33.52 -37.31
CA GLY A 982 10.52 -32.30 -37.95
C GLY A 982 10.24 -31.13 -36.99
N LEU A 983 9.38 -30.21 -37.45
CA LEU A 983 9.03 -29.00 -36.70
C LEU A 983 8.32 -29.30 -35.36
N GLY A 984 7.59 -30.41 -35.25
CA GLY A 984 6.92 -30.77 -33.99
C GLY A 984 7.93 -31.09 -32.88
N ALA A 985 9.00 -31.83 -33.20
CA ALA A 985 10.08 -32.08 -32.24
C ALA A 985 10.84 -30.80 -31.91
N GLN A 986 11.10 -29.93 -32.90
CA GLN A 986 11.68 -28.61 -32.65
C GLN A 986 10.80 -27.79 -31.70
N ALA A 987 9.48 -27.78 -31.86
CA ALA A 987 8.57 -27.07 -30.95
C ALA A 987 8.62 -27.64 -29.53
N MET A 988 8.73 -28.96 -29.36
CA MET A 988 8.95 -29.60 -28.05
C MET A 988 10.31 -29.25 -27.45
N ALA A 989 11.29 -28.89 -28.27
CA ALA A 989 12.62 -28.44 -27.86
C ALA A 989 12.74 -26.91 -27.92
N ALA A 990 11.70 -26.17 -27.57
CA ALA A 990 11.70 -24.71 -27.54
C ALA A 990 12.09 -24.00 -28.87
N GLY A 991 11.83 -24.63 -30.01
CA GLY A 991 12.01 -24.11 -31.36
C GLY A 991 13.26 -24.62 -32.09
N SER A 992 14.25 -25.17 -31.39
CA SER A 992 15.45 -25.78 -31.97
C SER A 992 16.11 -26.69 -30.93
N PHE A 993 16.77 -27.77 -31.36
CA PHE A 993 17.47 -28.66 -30.42
C PHE A 993 18.66 -28.01 -29.70
N HIS A 994 19.08 -26.81 -30.12
CA HIS A 994 20.08 -26.00 -29.42
C HIS A 994 19.49 -24.85 -28.60
N SER A 995 18.16 -24.71 -28.52
CA SER A 995 17.50 -23.71 -27.68
C SER A 995 17.38 -24.08 -26.19
N PRO A 996 17.09 -25.35 -25.82
CA PRO A 996 17.11 -25.80 -24.42
C PRO A 996 18.50 -25.64 -23.79
N LEU A 997 18.57 -25.65 -22.46
CA LEU A 997 19.85 -25.73 -21.75
C LEU A 997 20.62 -26.99 -22.14
N PHE A 998 19.88 -28.09 -22.30
CA PHE A 998 20.35 -29.25 -23.01
C PHE A 998 19.20 -29.96 -23.74
N THR A 999 19.55 -30.62 -24.83
CA THR A 999 18.75 -31.63 -25.51
C THR A 999 19.50 -32.94 -25.45
N ILE A 1000 19.07 -33.82 -24.53
CA ILE A 1000 19.62 -35.16 -24.38
C ILE A 1000 18.61 -36.20 -24.90
N ALA A 1001 19.09 -37.40 -25.16
CA ALA A 1001 18.28 -38.47 -25.70
C ALA A 1001 18.50 -39.78 -24.95
N TRP A 1002 17.46 -40.61 -24.86
CA TRP A 1002 17.59 -42.00 -24.44
C TRP A 1002 18.09 -42.88 -25.60
N PRO A 1003 18.61 -44.10 -25.33
CA PRO A 1003 19.18 -44.95 -26.39
C PRO A 1003 18.16 -45.35 -27.46
N SER A 1004 16.87 -45.37 -27.12
CA SER A 1004 15.75 -45.62 -28.02
C SER A 1004 15.44 -44.47 -28.99
N ALA A 1005 16.13 -43.33 -28.87
CA ALA A 1005 15.83 -42.16 -29.67
C ALA A 1005 16.21 -42.30 -31.15
N GLU A 1006 15.38 -41.73 -32.01
CA GLU A 1006 15.51 -41.68 -33.45
C GLU A 1006 15.04 -40.33 -34.00
N PHE A 1007 15.77 -39.83 -35.01
CA PHE A 1007 15.71 -38.46 -35.50
C PHE A 1007 15.61 -38.39 -37.02
N GLY A 1008 15.08 -37.27 -37.51
CA GLY A 1008 14.87 -37.03 -38.94
C GLY A 1008 14.02 -35.80 -39.22
N ALA A 1009 14.19 -35.22 -40.41
CA ALA A 1009 13.38 -34.06 -40.84
C ALA A 1009 11.87 -34.40 -40.97
N MET A 1010 11.56 -35.67 -41.23
CA MET A 1010 10.22 -36.26 -41.20
C MET A 1010 10.35 -37.73 -40.79
N GLY A 1011 9.23 -38.42 -40.55
CA GLY A 1011 9.25 -39.86 -40.24
C GLY A 1011 10.02 -40.67 -41.29
N LEU A 1012 10.84 -41.62 -40.84
CA LEU A 1012 11.80 -42.35 -41.68
C LEU A 1012 11.13 -43.06 -42.86
N GLU A 1013 9.98 -43.67 -42.63
CA GLU A 1013 9.17 -44.35 -43.66
C GLU A 1013 8.69 -43.36 -44.73
N GLY A 1014 8.26 -42.16 -44.31
CA GLY A 1014 7.84 -41.09 -45.21
C GLY A 1014 9.00 -40.55 -46.05
N ALA A 1015 10.16 -40.33 -45.42
CA ALA A 1015 11.38 -39.88 -46.08
C ALA A 1015 11.83 -40.87 -47.16
N VAL A 1016 11.80 -42.18 -46.87
CA VAL A 1016 12.15 -43.21 -47.85
C VAL A 1016 11.14 -43.27 -49.00
N ARG A 1017 9.83 -43.23 -48.71
CA ARG A 1017 8.79 -43.24 -49.76
C ARG A 1017 8.91 -42.05 -50.71
N LEU A 1018 9.26 -40.87 -50.19
CA LEU A 1018 9.40 -39.66 -51.00
C LEU A 1018 10.75 -39.61 -51.74
N GLY A 1019 11.85 -39.85 -51.02
CA GLY A 1019 13.21 -39.71 -51.55
C GLY A 1019 13.63 -40.81 -52.52
N PHE A 1020 13.01 -42.00 -52.43
CA PHE A 1020 13.33 -43.16 -53.29
C PHE A 1020 12.11 -43.63 -54.11
N ALA A 1021 11.15 -42.74 -54.38
CA ALA A 1021 9.91 -43.09 -55.07
C ALA A 1021 10.16 -43.74 -56.45
N LYS A 1022 11.13 -43.23 -57.21
CA LYS A 1022 11.47 -43.73 -58.54
C LYS A 1022 12.14 -45.10 -58.48
N GLU A 1023 13.06 -45.29 -57.54
CA GLU A 1023 13.78 -46.53 -57.30
C GLU A 1023 12.83 -47.64 -56.82
N LEU A 1024 11.89 -47.31 -55.92
CA LEU A 1024 10.87 -48.25 -55.45
C LEU A 1024 9.87 -48.61 -56.56
N ALA A 1025 9.46 -47.64 -57.38
CA ALA A 1025 8.56 -47.88 -58.51
C ALA A 1025 9.21 -48.74 -59.61
N ALA A 1026 10.53 -48.64 -59.78
CA ALA A 1026 11.29 -49.43 -60.76
C ALA A 1026 11.37 -50.93 -60.42
N VAL A 1027 11.09 -51.33 -59.17
CA VAL A 1027 11.02 -52.75 -58.78
C VAL A 1027 9.59 -53.25 -58.98
N GLU A 1028 9.36 -54.09 -59.99
CA GLU A 1028 8.02 -54.58 -60.35
C GLU A 1028 7.45 -55.59 -59.35
N GLU A 1029 8.29 -56.46 -58.79
CA GLU A 1029 7.87 -57.50 -57.85
C GLU A 1029 7.52 -56.90 -56.47
N PRO A 1030 6.29 -57.09 -55.95
CA PRO A 1030 5.86 -56.49 -54.68
C PRO A 1030 6.72 -56.89 -53.47
N ALA A 1031 7.14 -58.16 -53.40
CA ALA A 1031 7.95 -58.67 -52.29
C ALA A 1031 9.36 -58.05 -52.29
N ALA A 1032 10.01 -57.98 -53.46
CA ALA A 1032 11.31 -57.34 -53.61
C ALA A 1032 11.25 -55.83 -53.35
N ARG A 1033 10.15 -55.16 -53.76
CA ARG A 1033 9.92 -53.74 -53.46
C ARG A 1033 9.80 -53.50 -51.96
N GLN A 1034 9.06 -54.34 -51.24
CA GLN A 1034 8.93 -54.25 -49.79
C GLN A 1034 10.28 -54.50 -49.09
N GLN A 1035 11.05 -55.51 -49.51
CA GLN A 1035 12.39 -55.75 -48.97
C GLN A 1035 13.35 -54.58 -49.21
N LEU A 1036 13.32 -53.96 -50.39
CA LEU A 1036 14.11 -52.76 -50.68
C LEU A 1036 13.67 -51.59 -49.79
N PHE A 1037 12.36 -51.38 -49.63
CA PHE A 1037 11.82 -50.37 -48.74
C PHE A 1037 12.29 -50.58 -47.29
N ASP A 1038 12.14 -51.79 -46.76
CA ASP A 1038 12.56 -52.13 -45.39
C ASP A 1038 14.07 -51.94 -45.19
N LYS A 1039 14.88 -52.32 -46.20
CA LYS A 1039 16.33 -52.09 -46.21
C LYS A 1039 16.69 -50.60 -46.17
N LEU A 1040 16.00 -49.76 -46.94
CA LEU A 1040 16.21 -48.32 -46.95
C LEU A 1040 15.77 -47.67 -45.64
N VAL A 1041 14.65 -48.12 -45.05
CA VAL A 1041 14.19 -47.66 -43.73
C VAL A 1041 15.19 -48.06 -42.64
N ALA A 1042 15.70 -49.29 -42.65
CA ALA A 1042 16.74 -49.72 -41.69
C ALA A 1042 18.01 -48.88 -41.81
N LYS A 1043 18.44 -48.54 -43.03
CA LYS A 1043 19.56 -47.62 -43.25
C LYS A 1043 19.26 -46.20 -42.73
N ALA A 1044 18.06 -45.70 -42.98
CA ALA A 1044 17.64 -44.39 -42.48
C ALA A 1044 17.59 -44.37 -40.94
N TYR A 1045 17.17 -45.47 -40.31
CA TYR A 1045 17.19 -45.65 -38.86
C TYR A 1045 18.62 -45.65 -38.31
N GLU A 1046 19.55 -46.40 -38.92
CA GLU A 1046 20.96 -46.40 -38.50
C GLU A 1046 21.58 -45.00 -38.57
N ASN A 1047 21.18 -44.19 -39.55
CA ASN A 1047 21.60 -42.79 -39.66
C ASN A 1047 20.88 -41.86 -38.67
N GLY A 1048 19.62 -42.15 -38.35
CA GLY A 1048 18.77 -41.33 -37.49
C GLY A 1048 18.82 -41.70 -36.01
N LYS A 1049 19.43 -42.82 -35.60
CA LYS A 1049 19.49 -43.24 -34.20
C LYS A 1049 20.29 -42.23 -33.35
N GLY A 1050 19.93 -42.10 -32.09
CA GLY A 1050 20.47 -41.04 -31.21
C GLY A 1050 21.99 -40.99 -31.12
N ILE A 1051 22.67 -42.14 -31.09
CA ILE A 1051 24.15 -42.18 -31.03
C ILE A 1051 24.76 -41.55 -32.29
N ASN A 1052 24.15 -41.79 -33.46
CA ASN A 1052 24.62 -41.20 -34.70
C ASN A 1052 24.31 -39.70 -34.73
N MET A 1053 23.11 -39.29 -34.33
CA MET A 1053 22.71 -37.88 -34.18
C MET A 1053 23.69 -37.09 -33.29
N ALA A 1054 24.04 -37.65 -32.13
CA ALA A 1054 25.00 -37.05 -31.21
C ALA A 1054 26.42 -36.91 -31.79
N SER A 1055 26.84 -37.83 -32.68
CA SER A 1055 28.14 -37.73 -33.36
C SER A 1055 28.26 -36.51 -34.28
N PHE A 1056 27.13 -35.92 -34.68
CA PHE A 1056 27.05 -34.68 -35.45
C PHE A 1056 26.80 -33.43 -34.58
N LEU A 1057 26.76 -33.57 -33.25
CA LEU A 1057 26.45 -32.48 -32.30
C LEU A 1057 25.09 -31.82 -32.53
N GLU A 1058 24.14 -32.55 -33.13
CA GLU A 1058 22.76 -32.06 -33.29
C GLU A 1058 21.93 -32.25 -32.00
N ILE A 1059 22.46 -33.01 -31.03
CA ILE A 1059 22.00 -33.13 -29.63
C ILE A 1059 23.22 -33.21 -28.71
N ASP A 1060 23.05 -32.93 -27.42
CA ASP A 1060 24.17 -32.80 -26.47
C ASP A 1060 24.70 -34.13 -25.97
N ALA A 1061 23.82 -35.11 -25.75
CA ALA A 1061 24.21 -36.43 -25.26
C ALA A 1061 23.14 -37.50 -25.54
N VAL A 1062 23.60 -38.76 -25.63
CA VAL A 1062 22.75 -39.94 -25.43
C VAL A 1062 23.12 -40.53 -24.09
N ILE A 1063 22.14 -40.62 -23.19
CA ILE A 1063 22.36 -40.97 -21.77
C ILE A 1063 21.74 -42.32 -21.42
N ASP A 1064 22.18 -42.92 -20.32
CA ASP A 1064 21.40 -43.99 -19.69
C ASP A 1064 20.14 -43.37 -19.06
N PRO A 1065 18.93 -43.90 -19.31
CA PRO A 1065 17.69 -43.37 -18.74
C PRO A 1065 17.74 -43.12 -17.22
N VAL A 1066 18.51 -43.91 -16.47
CA VAL A 1066 18.70 -43.75 -15.02
C VAL A 1066 19.34 -42.40 -14.63
N GLU A 1067 20.11 -41.79 -15.54
CA GLU A 1067 20.85 -40.55 -15.29
C GLU A 1067 20.00 -39.29 -15.47
N THR A 1068 18.76 -39.43 -15.97
CA THR A 1068 17.88 -38.31 -16.35
C THR A 1068 17.71 -37.31 -15.21
N ARG A 1069 17.40 -37.77 -13.99
CA ARG A 1069 17.23 -36.90 -12.81
C ARG A 1069 18.49 -36.09 -12.50
N ALA A 1070 19.66 -36.73 -12.54
CA ALA A 1070 20.92 -36.08 -12.25
C ALA A 1070 21.28 -35.03 -13.31
N TRP A 1071 20.95 -35.27 -14.58
CA TRP A 1071 21.08 -34.26 -15.64
C TRP A 1071 20.21 -33.04 -15.39
N LEU A 1072 18.94 -33.23 -15.04
CA LEU A 1072 18.00 -32.15 -14.77
C LEU A 1072 18.47 -31.27 -13.61
N LEU A 1073 18.90 -31.88 -12.50
CA LEU A 1073 19.35 -31.14 -11.32
C LEU A 1073 20.68 -30.43 -11.53
N ARG A 1074 21.65 -31.07 -12.20
CA ARG A 1074 22.91 -30.40 -12.58
C ARG A 1074 22.65 -29.22 -13.52
N GLY A 1075 21.75 -29.41 -14.48
CA GLY A 1075 21.35 -28.36 -15.41
C GLY A 1075 20.69 -27.19 -14.68
N LEU A 1076 19.71 -27.47 -13.80
CA LEU A 1076 19.06 -26.44 -12.99
C LEU A 1076 20.09 -25.68 -12.11
N ASN A 1077 20.99 -26.39 -11.45
CA ASN A 1077 22.06 -25.80 -10.62
C ASN A 1077 23.09 -24.98 -11.42
N ALA A 1078 23.25 -25.25 -12.71
CA ALA A 1078 24.12 -24.49 -13.60
C ALA A 1078 23.48 -23.16 -14.07
N THR A 1079 22.17 -23.01 -13.91
CA THR A 1079 21.45 -21.78 -14.27
C THR A 1079 21.37 -20.78 -13.11
N PRO A 1080 21.43 -19.47 -13.37
CA PRO A 1080 21.27 -18.47 -12.32
C PRO A 1080 19.87 -18.54 -11.72
N LYS A 1081 19.76 -18.31 -10.40
CA LYS A 1081 18.46 -18.19 -9.75
C LYS A 1081 17.69 -16.99 -10.32
N PRO A 1082 16.37 -17.11 -10.53
CA PRO A 1082 15.53 -16.00 -10.97
C PRO A 1082 15.67 -14.79 -10.02
N ALA A 1083 15.82 -13.59 -10.59
CA ALA A 1083 15.84 -12.36 -9.80
C ALA A 1083 14.44 -12.11 -9.20
N LYS A 1084 14.39 -11.62 -7.96
CA LYS A 1084 13.13 -11.25 -7.31
C LYS A 1084 12.47 -10.11 -8.10
N ARG A 1085 11.20 -10.28 -8.47
CA ARG A 1085 10.46 -9.28 -9.27
C ARG A 1085 9.49 -8.47 -8.41
N GLU A 1086 9.36 -7.19 -8.76
CA GLU A 1086 8.37 -6.28 -8.17
C GLU A 1086 7.03 -6.27 -8.92
N GLY A 1087 6.91 -6.92 -10.09
CA GLY A 1087 5.69 -6.97 -10.91
C GLY A 1087 5.50 -8.31 -11.64
N LYS A 1088 4.42 -8.44 -12.42
CA LYS A 1088 4.16 -9.65 -13.22
C LYS A 1088 5.10 -9.74 -14.42
N LYS A 1089 5.60 -10.95 -14.69
CA LYS A 1089 6.47 -11.22 -15.85
C LYS A 1089 5.68 -11.20 -17.16
N ARG A 1090 4.52 -11.83 -17.14
CA ARG A 1090 3.53 -11.88 -18.21
C ARG A 1090 2.18 -12.23 -17.62
N SER A 1091 1.12 -12.01 -18.38
CA SER A 1091 -0.17 -12.63 -18.09
C SER A 1091 -0.14 -14.07 -18.61
N VAL A 1092 -0.86 -14.98 -17.96
CA VAL A 1092 -1.05 -16.35 -18.46
C VAL A 1092 -2.30 -16.34 -19.34
N ASP A 1093 -2.23 -16.91 -20.54
CA ASP A 1093 -3.43 -17.04 -21.36
C ASP A 1093 -4.48 -17.91 -20.65
N THR A 1094 -5.72 -17.44 -20.64
CA THR A 1094 -6.85 -18.19 -20.09
C THR A 1094 -7.25 -19.36 -21.00
N TRP A 1095 -6.88 -19.31 -22.29
CA TRP A 1095 -7.15 -20.35 -23.28
C TRP A 1095 -6.16 -21.49 -23.22
#